data_AF-A0A314LFY3-F1
#
_entry.id   AF-A0A314LFY3-F1
#
_cell.length_a   1.000
_cell.length_b   1.000
_cell.length_c   1.000
_cell.angle_alpha   90.00
_cell.angle_beta   90.00
_cell.angle_gamma   90.00
#
_symmetry.space_group_name_H-M   'P 1'
#
loop_
_entity.id
_entity.type
_entity.pdbx_description
1 polymer ?
#
loop_
_entity_poly.entity_id
_entity_poly.type
_entity_poly.pdbx_seq_one_letter_code
_entity_poly.pdbx_strand_id
1 'polypeptide(L)'
;MFPLLHLLLFLHLSFTCHGTSYYRTLLQQPNTNSSSASTPCPLDFNALRNLINQSSKRPNLNSTTQCQYIRQGLRLVQSEYLRRTNSFFPPLTSAESCWNSYQSSVNDYVPNFDIRKSCGFQTSWISQGCMNITTRFEFESNVSVSALSNMVSSCNQSLENNSPCATCTTSFSGLASYLNGPSVGNVSDCTAYPSIYAAAFANQFGPTDEGTIKCLFAIDVTATASSGKGKKNVTIIVVVLVCGLVLVFVGFGYWILWRRRKYRLAHKWNDRRIESNLSSRLDSISGSTTLIRFTIDEIKLATKNFARANIVGTGGYGNVYKGVLPGGIEVALKRFKNCSVAGDASFTHEVEVIASVRHVNLVALRGYCTATTPYEGHQRIIVCDLMKNGSLHDHLFGTRYEKLSWGIRQKVALGTARGLAYLHYGAQPGIIHRDIKASNILLDESFEPKVADFGLAKFTPEGMTHLSTRVAGTMGYVAPEYALYGQLTERSDVYSFGVVLLELLSGKKAIIEFNDGQPTLVTDWAWSLVREGRALDVLEDNIPDLGPPEVVEKYVLVAVLCSHPQLYARPTMDQVVNMLDADIPVPTIPERPISLIADLDDIERSVSSSFSGNLSTAAGYQPYIIEREAPLADSDSVKDRSLD
;
A
#
# COMPACT_ATOMS: atom_id res chain seq x y z
N MET A 1 26.89 33.80 -14.91
CA MET A 1 27.44 35.15 -14.69
C MET A 1 26.87 35.65 -13.36
N PHE A 2 27.61 35.44 -12.26
CA PHE A 2 27.56 36.32 -11.07
C PHE A 2 27.95 37.76 -11.53
N PRO A 3 27.73 38.87 -10.78
CA PRO A 3 27.85 38.92 -9.31
C PRO A 3 26.90 39.95 -8.60
N LEU A 4 26.62 39.81 -7.28
CA LEU A 4 27.11 40.62 -6.13
C LEU A 4 26.77 42.14 -6.20
N LEU A 5 26.52 42.93 -5.14
CA LEU A 5 26.48 42.86 -3.66
C LEU A 5 26.29 44.33 -3.19
N HIS A 6 25.89 44.56 -1.93
CA HIS A 6 26.16 45.80 -1.14
C HIS A 6 25.31 47.06 -1.42
N LEU A 7 24.92 47.93 -0.49
CA LEU A 7 25.16 48.11 0.95
C LEU A 7 24.22 49.25 1.47
N LEU A 8 23.66 49.08 2.67
CA LEU A 8 23.31 50.06 3.74
C LEU A 8 22.74 51.48 3.49
N LEU A 9 21.94 51.90 4.49
CA LEU A 9 21.70 53.25 5.07
C LEU A 9 20.49 54.06 4.60
N PHE A 10 19.73 54.76 5.44
CA PHE A 10 19.48 54.84 6.91
C PHE A 10 18.29 55.84 7.07
N LEU A 11 17.69 55.92 8.28
CA LEU A 11 16.82 57.01 8.84
C LEU A 11 15.39 57.08 8.27
N HIS A 12 14.31 57.39 8.99
CA HIS A 12 14.02 58.15 10.21
C HIS A 12 12.57 57.73 10.62
N LEU A 13 12.13 57.69 11.88
CA LEU A 13 11.72 58.86 12.68
C LEU A 13 11.44 58.44 14.12
N SER A 14 11.89 59.29 15.03
CA SER A 14 11.49 59.38 16.43
C SER A 14 10.22 60.23 16.58
N PHE A 15 9.78 60.41 17.84
CA PHE A 15 8.66 61.22 18.36
C PHE A 15 7.34 60.45 18.43
N THR A 16 6.61 60.40 19.55
CA THR A 16 6.35 61.45 20.56
C THR A 16 6.04 60.87 21.95
N CYS A 17 6.39 61.65 22.97
CA CYS A 17 5.94 61.58 24.35
C CYS A 17 4.63 62.38 24.52
N HIS A 18 3.66 61.91 25.33
CA HIS A 18 2.72 62.67 26.19
C HIS A 18 1.82 61.64 26.93
N GLY A 19 1.86 61.59 28.28
CA GLY A 19 0.76 62.05 29.16
C GLY A 19 -0.23 60.89 29.44
N THR A 20 -0.69 60.55 30.65
CA THR A 20 -0.91 61.29 31.90
C THR A 20 -1.17 60.29 33.04
N SER A 21 -0.85 60.72 34.25
CA SER A 21 -1.14 60.14 35.57
C SER A 21 -2.64 59.94 35.85
N TYR A 22 -3.03 58.90 36.60
CA TYR A 22 -4.08 58.97 37.64
C TYR A 22 -3.88 57.91 38.75
N TYR A 23 -4.12 58.35 39.98
CA TYR A 23 -3.89 57.74 41.30
C TYR A 23 -4.82 56.55 41.67
N ARG A 24 -4.33 55.60 42.49
CA ARG A 24 -4.80 55.42 43.88
C ARG A 24 -3.98 54.41 44.70
N THR A 25 -3.47 54.93 45.81
CA THR A 25 -2.89 54.32 47.00
C THR A 25 -3.92 53.48 47.77
N LEU A 26 -3.52 52.38 48.43
CA LEU A 26 -3.66 52.15 49.89
C LEU A 26 -3.38 50.70 50.34
N LEU A 27 -2.64 50.63 51.44
CA LEU A 27 -2.63 49.67 52.56
C LEU A 27 -1.49 48.65 52.72
N GLN A 28 -0.91 48.77 53.91
CA GLN A 28 0.18 48.06 54.57
C GLN A 28 -0.29 46.75 55.24
N GLN A 29 0.66 45.80 55.29
CA GLN A 29 1.01 44.86 56.39
C GLN A 29 0.03 43.71 56.76
N PRO A 30 0.50 42.60 57.39
CA PRO A 30 1.77 42.41 58.11
C PRO A 30 2.59 41.14 57.77
N ASN A 31 3.80 41.13 58.34
CA ASN A 31 4.70 39.99 58.48
C ASN A 31 4.01 38.70 58.94
N THR A 32 4.38 37.58 58.34
CA THR A 32 4.67 36.35 59.10
C THR A 32 6.00 35.78 58.62
N ASN A 33 7.00 35.84 59.49
CA ASN A 33 8.16 34.96 59.44
C ASN A 33 7.66 33.51 59.40
N SER A 34 7.92 32.82 58.31
CA SER A 34 8.25 31.40 58.36
C SER A 34 9.57 31.23 57.64
N SER A 35 10.63 31.08 58.42
CA SER A 35 11.84 30.38 58.02
C SER A 35 11.44 29.00 57.47
N SER A 36 11.14 28.90 56.18
CA SER A 36 11.06 27.61 55.52
C SER A 36 12.45 27.31 54.99
N ALA A 37 13.13 26.36 55.64
CA ALA A 37 14.34 25.77 55.10
C ALA A 37 14.05 25.41 53.64
N SER A 38 14.73 26.05 52.70
CA SER A 38 14.54 25.77 51.28
C SER A 38 14.83 24.29 51.08
N THR A 39 13.81 23.50 50.78
CA THR A 39 13.98 22.06 50.56
C THR A 39 15.01 21.90 49.45
N PRO A 40 16.14 21.21 49.68
CA PRO A 40 17.20 21.10 48.69
C PRO A 40 16.68 20.39 47.45
N CYS A 41 17.18 20.78 46.27
CA CYS A 41 16.77 20.13 45.03
C CYS A 41 17.33 18.68 44.99
N PRO A 42 16.48 17.66 44.81
CA PRO A 42 16.94 16.27 44.71
C PRO A 42 17.40 15.87 43.29
N LEU A 43 17.23 16.75 42.29
CA LEU A 43 17.74 16.55 40.94
C LEU A 43 19.24 16.84 40.88
N ASP A 44 20.00 15.93 40.25
CA ASP A 44 21.45 16.04 40.13
C ASP A 44 21.85 16.57 38.75
N PHE A 45 22.15 17.86 38.68
CA PHE A 45 22.55 18.53 37.44
C PHE A 45 24.04 18.33 37.09
N ASN A 46 24.82 17.63 37.91
CA ASN A 46 26.23 17.37 37.61
C ASN A 46 26.40 16.46 36.37
N ALA A 47 25.43 15.58 36.12
CA ALA A 47 25.39 14.79 34.89
C ALA A 47 25.43 15.67 33.63
N LEU A 48 24.67 16.76 33.61
CA LEU A 48 24.72 17.75 32.51
C LEU A 48 26.05 18.50 32.47
N ARG A 49 26.60 18.85 33.65
CA ARG A 49 27.86 19.59 33.74
C ARG A 49 29.04 18.79 33.16
N ASN A 50 29.08 17.48 33.41
CA ASN A 50 30.10 16.59 32.89
C ASN A 50 30.01 16.40 31.36
N LEU A 51 28.80 16.41 30.81
CA LEU A 51 28.56 16.31 29.36
C LEU A 51 28.95 17.58 28.62
N ILE A 52 28.65 18.76 29.19
CA ILE A 52 28.90 20.04 28.51
C ILE A 52 30.39 20.42 28.53
N ASN A 53 31.13 20.02 29.57
CA ASN A 53 32.58 20.26 29.71
C ASN A 53 33.45 19.61 28.60
N GLN A 54 32.90 18.69 27.81
CA GLN A 54 33.60 18.03 26.70
C GLN A 54 33.45 18.77 25.36
N SER A 55 32.64 19.83 25.30
CA SER A 55 32.30 20.55 24.06
C SER A 55 33.04 21.90 23.94
N SER A 56 33.92 22.02 22.95
CA SER A 56 34.89 23.13 22.85
C SER A 56 34.39 24.37 22.08
N LYS A 57 33.15 24.37 21.58
CA LYS A 57 32.60 25.47 20.78
C LYS A 57 31.18 25.78 21.23
N ARG A 58 30.97 27.05 21.60
CA ARG A 58 29.65 27.62 21.90
C ARG A 58 28.93 27.93 20.58
N PRO A 59 27.86 27.21 20.22
CA PRO A 59 27.06 27.60 19.06
C PRO A 59 26.21 28.84 19.41
N ASN A 60 26.13 29.79 18.48
CA ASN A 60 25.22 30.94 18.62
C ASN A 60 23.80 30.48 18.28
N LEU A 61 23.16 29.83 19.25
CA LEU A 61 21.82 29.25 19.12
C LEU A 61 20.76 30.33 19.34
N ASN A 62 19.68 30.28 18.57
CA ASN A 62 18.51 31.12 18.85
C ASN A 62 17.81 30.66 20.15
N SER A 63 16.98 31.52 20.73
CA SER A 63 16.29 31.26 22.01
C SER A 63 15.42 29.99 21.96
N THR A 64 14.79 29.69 20.83
CA THR A 64 13.94 28.50 20.66
C THR A 64 14.75 27.20 20.78
N THR A 65 15.92 27.13 20.13
CA THR A 65 16.81 25.96 20.19
C THR A 65 17.44 25.83 21.57
N GLN A 66 17.76 26.94 22.25
CA GLN A 66 18.23 26.91 23.64
C GLN A 66 17.17 26.32 24.58
N CYS A 67 15.90 26.74 24.46
CA CYS A 67 14.81 26.20 25.26
C CYS A 67 14.55 24.71 24.99
N GLN A 68 14.75 24.24 23.76
CA GLN A 68 14.67 22.81 23.43
C GLN A 68 15.78 22.02 24.14
N TYR A 69 17.04 22.46 24.06
CA TYR A 69 18.14 21.79 24.76
C TYR A 69 17.97 21.78 26.28
N ILE A 70 17.46 22.88 26.85
CA ILE A 70 17.14 22.95 28.27
C ILE A 70 16.05 21.94 28.64
N ARG A 71 15.00 21.82 27.83
CA ARG A 71 13.95 20.83 28.10
C ARG A 71 14.48 19.40 28.02
N GLN A 72 15.34 19.11 27.04
CA GLN A 72 15.95 17.78 26.89
C GLN A 72 16.95 17.46 28.00
N GLY A 73 17.75 18.44 28.41
CA GLY A 73 18.68 18.30 29.54
C GLY A 73 17.93 18.01 30.84
N LEU A 74 16.79 18.65 31.07
CA LEU A 74 15.94 18.35 32.22
C LEU A 74 15.38 16.90 32.17
N ARG A 75 14.96 16.41 31.01
CA ARG A 75 14.47 15.03 30.83
C ARG A 75 15.56 13.98 31.12
N LEU A 76 16.81 14.26 30.73
CA LEU A 76 17.96 13.43 31.09
C LEU A 76 18.13 13.35 32.61
N VAL A 77 18.12 14.50 33.30
CA VAL A 77 18.26 14.55 34.76
C VAL A 77 17.06 13.88 35.47
N GLN A 78 15.86 14.01 34.92
CA GLN A 78 14.66 13.30 35.40
C GLN A 78 14.79 11.78 35.22
N SER A 79 15.46 11.32 34.16
CA SER A 79 15.71 9.88 33.94
C SER A 79 16.66 9.32 34.99
N GLU A 80 17.70 10.06 35.35
CA GLU A 80 18.61 9.69 36.43
C GLU A 80 17.92 9.74 37.80
N TYR A 81 17.04 10.72 38.02
CA TYR A 81 16.22 10.80 39.23
C TYR A 81 15.24 9.62 39.33
N LEU A 82 14.57 9.26 38.23
CA LEU A 82 13.67 8.11 38.14
C LEU A 82 14.41 6.80 38.42
N ARG A 83 15.61 6.63 37.86
CA ARG A 83 16.44 5.44 38.09
C ARG A 83 16.80 5.25 39.57
N ARG A 84 17.03 6.35 40.31
CA ARG A 84 17.44 6.32 41.73
C ARG A 84 16.27 6.24 42.70
N THR A 85 15.13 6.86 42.36
CA THR A 85 14.03 7.08 43.32
C THR A 85 12.70 6.43 42.90
N ASN A 86 12.63 5.82 41.72
CA ASN A 86 11.40 5.35 41.08
C ASN A 86 10.32 6.44 40.92
N SER A 87 10.69 7.73 41.01
CA SER A 87 9.81 8.88 40.82
C SER A 87 10.23 9.68 39.59
N PHE A 88 9.30 10.07 38.74
CA PHE A 88 9.58 10.84 37.52
C PHE A 88 9.94 12.30 37.81
N PHE A 89 9.39 12.87 38.89
CA PHE A 89 9.50 14.30 39.20
C PHE A 89 9.85 14.54 40.67
N PRO A 90 10.61 15.60 40.98
CA PRO A 90 10.92 15.98 42.35
C PRO A 90 9.69 16.56 43.07
N PRO A 91 9.63 16.54 44.42
CA PRO A 91 8.51 17.10 45.18
C PRO A 91 8.26 18.58 44.85
N LEU A 92 6.99 19.01 44.82
CA LEU A 92 6.60 20.39 44.51
C LEU A 92 7.26 21.43 45.43
N THR A 93 7.52 21.07 46.69
CA THR A 93 8.22 21.92 47.67
C THR A 93 9.68 22.20 47.31
N SER A 94 10.29 21.39 46.44
CA SER A 94 11.66 21.56 45.93
C SER A 94 11.72 22.22 44.54
N ALA A 95 10.58 22.60 43.95
CA ALA A 95 10.53 23.14 42.59
C ALA A 95 11.39 24.40 42.40
N GLU A 96 11.30 25.36 43.33
CA GLU A 96 12.07 26.61 43.26
C GLU A 96 13.58 26.37 43.43
N SER A 97 13.97 25.51 44.38
CA SER A 97 15.39 25.17 44.57
C SER A 97 15.95 24.41 43.37
N CYS A 98 15.14 23.57 42.70
CA CYS A 98 15.56 22.88 41.49
C CYS A 98 15.73 23.79 40.28
N TRP A 99 14.86 24.78 40.10
CA TRP A 99 15.08 25.79 39.07
C TRP A 99 16.33 26.62 39.33
N ASN A 100 16.62 26.96 40.59
CA ASN A 100 17.85 27.67 40.94
C ASN A 100 19.11 26.84 40.65
N SER A 101 19.12 25.56 41.03
CA SER A 101 20.21 24.64 40.69
C SER A 101 20.39 24.48 39.18
N TYR A 102 19.28 24.44 38.42
CA TYR A 102 19.36 24.31 36.98
C TYR A 102 19.84 25.60 36.30
N GLN A 103 19.32 26.75 36.74
CA GLN A 103 19.74 28.07 36.28
C GLN A 103 21.23 28.32 36.54
N SER A 104 21.74 27.91 37.71
CA SER A 104 23.18 27.96 38.02
C SER A 104 23.99 27.12 37.02
N SER A 105 23.54 25.89 36.75
CA SER A 105 24.20 24.99 35.79
C SER A 105 24.20 25.54 34.36
N VAL A 106 23.15 26.25 33.94
CA VAL A 106 23.07 26.87 32.61
C VAL A 106 23.87 28.16 32.52
N ASN A 107 23.90 28.97 33.58
CA ASN A 107 24.65 30.24 33.63
C ASN A 107 26.16 30.04 33.41
N ASP A 108 26.71 28.90 33.84
CA ASP A 108 28.10 28.51 33.59
C ASP A 108 28.44 28.46 32.08
N TYR A 109 27.44 28.22 31.21
CA TYR A 109 27.62 27.99 29.77
C TYR A 109 26.99 29.06 28.88
N VAL A 110 25.79 29.53 29.24
CA VAL A 110 25.06 30.57 28.52
C VAL A 110 24.83 31.75 29.49
N PRO A 111 25.83 32.62 29.67
CA PRO A 111 25.70 33.76 30.57
C PRO A 111 24.57 34.67 30.07
N ASN A 112 23.79 35.22 31.01
CA ASN A 112 22.66 36.13 30.76
C ASN A 112 21.43 35.48 30.09
N PHE A 113 21.30 34.15 30.10
CA PHE A 113 20.09 33.46 29.68
C PHE A 113 19.25 33.04 30.87
N ASP A 114 18.11 33.71 31.08
CA ASP A 114 17.14 33.32 32.11
C ASP A 114 16.22 32.22 31.55
N ILE A 115 16.31 31.01 32.11
CA ILE A 115 15.56 29.84 31.63
C ILE A 115 14.06 30.09 31.69
N ARG A 116 13.56 30.54 32.84
CA ARG A 116 12.12 30.66 33.09
C ARG A 116 11.54 31.80 32.27
N LYS A 117 12.21 32.95 32.24
CA LYS A 117 11.76 34.12 31.47
C LYS A 117 11.86 33.91 29.96
N SER A 118 12.94 33.30 29.47
CA SER A 118 13.19 33.15 28.03
C SER A 118 12.38 32.02 27.40
N CYS A 119 12.09 30.95 28.16
CA CYS A 119 11.35 29.79 27.68
C CYS A 119 9.87 29.77 28.13
N GLY A 120 9.46 30.71 28.98
CA GLY A 120 8.09 30.77 29.51
C GLY A 120 7.76 29.60 30.44
N PHE A 121 8.74 29.12 31.22
CA PHE A 121 8.57 27.97 32.11
C PHE A 121 8.06 28.42 33.48
N GLN A 122 6.99 27.78 33.98
CA GLN A 122 6.49 28.01 35.34
C GLN A 122 7.26 27.17 36.36
N THR A 123 7.40 27.69 37.59
CA THR A 123 8.13 27.00 38.67
C THR A 123 7.57 25.60 38.93
N SER A 124 6.25 25.42 39.00
CA SER A 124 5.64 24.14 39.37
C SER A 124 5.85 23.02 38.34
N TRP A 125 6.11 23.34 37.07
CA TRP A 125 6.16 22.36 35.99
C TRP A 125 7.36 21.41 36.07
N ILE A 126 8.43 21.77 36.79
CA ILE A 126 9.54 20.82 37.04
C ILE A 126 9.12 19.64 37.91
N SER A 127 8.05 19.81 38.70
CA SER A 127 7.54 18.86 39.70
C SER A 127 6.18 18.26 39.33
N GLN A 128 5.54 18.71 38.25
CA GLN A 128 4.20 18.27 37.85
C GLN A 128 4.28 17.40 36.60
N GLY A 129 3.64 16.24 36.66
CA GLY A 129 3.53 15.29 35.55
C GLY A 129 2.16 15.32 34.87
N CYS A 130 2.03 14.55 33.79
CA CYS A 130 0.78 14.33 33.08
C CYS A 130 -0.05 13.21 33.76
N MET A 131 -1.38 13.29 33.71
CA MET A 131 -2.29 12.23 34.21
C MET A 131 -2.09 11.83 35.69
N ASN A 132 -1.55 12.73 36.53
CA ASN A 132 -1.14 12.43 37.92
C ASN A 132 -0.16 11.25 38.04
N ILE A 133 0.54 10.87 36.97
CA ILE A 133 1.56 9.82 37.01
C ILE A 133 2.84 10.41 37.57
N THR A 134 3.24 10.00 38.76
CA THR A 134 4.41 10.52 39.46
C THR A 134 5.49 9.46 39.67
N THR A 135 5.10 8.19 39.73
CA THR A 135 6.00 7.07 39.99
C THR A 135 6.10 6.10 38.83
N ARG A 136 7.18 5.30 38.84
CA ARG A 136 7.37 4.16 37.94
C ARG A 136 6.18 3.19 37.98
N PHE A 137 5.73 2.84 39.18
CA PHE A 137 4.66 1.88 39.38
C PHE A 137 3.34 2.35 38.74
N GLU A 138 2.99 3.62 38.95
CA GLU A 138 1.80 4.23 38.31
C GLU A 138 1.93 4.25 36.78
N PHE A 139 3.12 4.54 36.26
CA PHE A 139 3.37 4.52 34.83
C PHE A 139 3.19 3.11 34.24
N GLU A 140 3.84 2.09 34.84
CA GLU A 140 3.77 0.70 34.40
C GLU A 140 2.35 0.12 34.54
N SER A 141 1.57 0.58 35.52
CA SER A 141 0.17 0.16 35.71
C SER A 141 -0.80 0.77 34.70
N ASN A 142 -0.46 1.94 34.13
CA ASN A 142 -1.32 2.66 33.19
C ASN A 142 -1.08 2.27 31.73
N VAL A 143 0.01 1.57 31.42
CA VAL A 143 0.37 1.15 30.05
C VAL A 143 0.21 -0.36 29.88
N SER A 144 -0.05 -0.84 28.65
CA SER A 144 -0.17 -2.28 28.43
C SER A 144 1.17 -2.99 28.57
N VAL A 145 1.14 -4.20 29.13
CA VAL A 145 2.32 -5.06 29.29
C VAL A 145 2.99 -5.34 27.94
N SER A 146 2.21 -5.49 26.87
CA SER A 146 2.74 -5.74 25.52
C SER A 146 3.42 -4.52 24.91
N ALA A 147 2.86 -3.32 25.08
CA ALA A 147 3.47 -2.08 24.63
C ALA A 147 4.77 -1.79 25.41
N LEU A 148 4.75 -2.00 26.72
CA LEU A 148 5.92 -1.84 27.59
C LEU A 148 7.02 -2.84 27.22
N SER A 149 6.68 -4.12 27.00
CA SER A 149 7.64 -5.16 26.59
C SER A 149 8.28 -4.87 25.24
N ASN A 150 7.51 -4.37 24.26
CA ASN A 150 8.03 -3.97 22.95
C ASN A 150 9.03 -2.80 23.06
N MET A 151 8.71 -1.79 23.86
CA MET A 151 9.64 -0.68 24.10
C MET A 151 10.93 -1.16 24.79
N VAL A 152 10.81 -2.01 25.82
CA VAL A 152 11.97 -2.58 26.52
C VAL A 152 12.85 -3.38 25.58
N SER A 153 12.28 -4.27 24.76
CA SER A 153 13.06 -5.08 23.80
C SER A 153 13.71 -4.22 22.71
N SER A 154 13.03 -3.16 22.25
CA SER A 154 13.54 -2.26 21.22
C SER A 154 14.70 -1.37 21.70
N CYS A 155 14.67 -0.96 22.98
CA CYS A 155 15.64 -0.03 23.56
C CYS A 155 16.78 -0.70 24.34
N ASN A 156 16.71 -2.01 24.60
CA ASN A 156 17.73 -2.76 25.34
C ASN A 156 18.97 -3.11 24.48
N GLN A 157 19.60 -2.10 23.91
CA GLN A 157 20.80 -2.21 23.07
C GLN A 157 21.52 -0.85 22.98
N SER A 158 22.74 -0.80 22.44
CA SER A 158 23.45 0.47 22.24
C SER A 158 22.71 1.34 21.23
N LEU A 159 22.47 2.61 21.58
CA LEU A 159 21.74 3.58 20.76
C LEU A 159 22.66 4.55 20.00
N GLU A 160 23.97 4.31 19.99
CA GLU A 160 24.95 5.15 19.26
C GLU A 160 24.71 5.15 17.74
N ASN A 161 24.20 4.04 17.21
CA ASN A 161 23.88 3.87 15.80
C ASN A 161 22.44 4.32 15.49
N ASN A 162 22.24 4.94 14.32
CA ASN A 162 20.94 5.48 13.91
C ASN A 162 19.83 4.41 13.80
N SER A 163 20.15 3.16 13.48
CA SER A 163 19.13 2.11 13.31
C SER A 163 18.55 1.60 14.63
N PRO A 164 19.34 1.19 15.64
CA PRO A 164 18.83 0.90 16.99
C PRO A 164 18.04 2.07 17.61
N CYS A 165 18.54 3.29 17.42
CA CYS A 165 17.88 4.49 17.90
C CYS A 165 16.48 4.68 17.28
N ALA A 166 16.37 4.51 15.95
CA ALA A 166 15.10 4.63 15.25
C ALA A 166 14.07 3.57 15.71
N THR A 167 14.50 2.32 15.92
CA THR A 167 13.62 1.24 16.42
C THR A 167 13.12 1.56 17.84
N CYS A 168 14.03 1.97 18.74
CA CYS A 168 13.68 2.34 20.10
C CYS A 168 12.69 3.53 20.15
N THR A 169 12.96 4.61 19.42
CA THR A 169 12.09 5.81 19.41
C THR A 169 10.75 5.58 18.74
N THR A 170 10.69 4.74 17.69
CA THR A 170 9.42 4.37 17.03
C THR A 170 8.52 3.55 17.97
N SER A 171 9.09 2.72 18.84
CA SER A 171 8.30 1.92 19.79
C SER A 171 7.43 2.77 20.74
N PHE A 172 7.79 4.04 20.97
CA PHE A 172 7.04 4.94 21.85
C PHE A 172 5.64 5.27 21.34
N SER A 173 5.37 5.17 20.05
CA SER A 173 4.03 5.41 19.50
C SER A 173 3.00 4.40 20.03
N GLY A 174 3.44 3.19 20.40
CA GLY A 174 2.60 2.17 21.02
C GLY A 174 2.13 2.53 22.44
N LEU A 175 2.78 3.50 23.10
CA LEU A 175 2.40 3.99 24.43
C LEU A 175 1.52 5.25 24.36
N ALA A 176 1.41 5.89 23.18
CA ALA A 176 0.72 7.17 23.02
C ALA A 176 -0.78 7.12 23.35
N SER A 177 -1.46 6.00 23.06
CA SER A 177 -2.88 5.80 23.37
C SER A 177 -3.17 5.72 24.87
N TYR A 178 -2.18 5.36 25.69
CA TYR A 178 -2.30 5.19 27.14
C TYR A 178 -1.92 6.47 27.91
N LEU A 179 -1.28 7.43 27.24
CA LEU A 179 -0.76 8.67 27.80
C LEU A 179 -1.38 9.89 27.09
N ASN A 180 -2.71 9.96 27.08
CA ASN A 180 -3.49 10.95 26.33
C ASN A 180 -3.98 12.15 27.16
N GLY A 181 -3.47 12.32 28.38
CA GLY A 181 -3.85 13.42 29.26
C GLY A 181 -3.41 14.80 28.75
N PRO A 182 -4.06 15.89 29.25
CA PRO A 182 -3.65 17.26 28.94
C PRO A 182 -2.21 17.50 29.43
N SER A 183 -1.37 18.08 28.57
CA SER A 183 0.01 18.41 28.92
C SER A 183 0.06 19.52 29.98
N VAL A 184 0.92 19.36 30.98
CA VAL A 184 1.11 20.38 32.02
C VAL A 184 2.18 21.36 31.55
N GLY A 185 1.73 22.38 30.80
CA GLY A 185 2.63 23.39 30.23
C GLY A 185 3.55 22.85 29.14
N ASN A 186 4.70 23.51 28.93
CA ASN A 186 5.65 23.20 27.86
C ASN A 186 6.95 22.50 28.33
N VAL A 187 7.03 22.16 29.62
CA VAL A 187 8.19 21.50 30.26
C VAL A 187 7.93 20.00 30.46
N SER A 188 6.76 19.64 31.01
CA SER A 188 6.36 18.27 31.33
C SER A 188 5.06 17.89 30.61
N ASP A 189 5.22 17.11 29.54
CA ASP A 189 4.11 16.58 28.75
C ASP A 189 4.03 15.06 28.86
N CYS A 190 2.89 14.49 28.50
CA CYS A 190 2.70 13.03 28.44
C CYS A 190 3.70 12.34 27.49
N THR A 191 4.23 13.06 26.50
CA THR A 191 5.21 12.52 25.53
C THR A 191 6.62 12.36 26.10
N ALA A 192 6.90 12.95 27.26
CA ALA A 192 8.20 12.84 27.92
C ALA A 192 8.40 11.48 28.60
N TYR A 193 7.34 10.87 29.15
CA TYR A 193 7.44 9.64 29.95
C TYR A 193 8.12 8.48 29.23
N PRO A 194 7.81 8.14 27.96
CA PRO A 194 8.49 7.05 27.26
C PRO A 194 10.00 7.27 27.15
N SER A 195 10.45 8.48 26.80
CA SER A 195 11.89 8.78 26.69
C SER A 195 12.61 8.74 28.04
N ILE A 196 11.97 9.24 29.11
CA ILE A 196 12.53 9.25 30.47
C ILE A 196 12.62 7.82 31.02
N TYR A 197 11.54 7.05 30.87
CA TYR A 197 11.50 5.65 31.29
C TYR A 197 12.48 4.79 30.49
N ALA A 198 12.54 5.00 29.17
CA ALA A 198 13.42 4.21 28.32
C ALA A 198 14.90 4.43 28.67
N ALA A 199 15.31 5.68 28.92
CA ALA A 199 16.66 5.99 29.35
C ALA A 199 16.97 5.44 30.76
N ALA A 200 15.99 5.40 31.67
CA ALA A 200 16.18 4.95 33.05
C ALA A 200 16.20 3.42 33.22
N PHE A 201 15.32 2.71 32.52
CA PHE A 201 15.04 1.29 32.77
C PHE A 201 14.97 0.39 31.53
N ALA A 202 14.63 0.90 30.34
CA ALA A 202 14.59 0.07 29.14
C ALA A 202 15.99 -0.14 28.52
N ASN A 203 16.83 0.88 28.60
CA ASN A 203 18.20 0.84 28.10
C ASN A 203 19.18 0.49 29.23
N GLN A 204 19.91 -0.61 29.07
CA GLN A 204 20.87 -1.08 30.08
C GLN A 204 22.07 -0.15 30.33
N PHE A 205 22.45 0.68 29.35
CA PHE A 205 23.58 1.62 29.45
C PHE A 205 23.21 2.86 30.28
N GLY A 206 21.92 3.15 30.39
CA GLY A 206 21.37 4.22 31.24
C GLY A 206 21.37 5.60 30.60
N PRO A 207 20.91 6.63 31.34
CA PRO A 207 20.62 7.95 30.78
C PRO A 207 21.87 8.82 30.55
N THR A 208 23.03 8.43 31.08
CA THR A 208 24.31 9.14 30.93
C THR A 208 25.21 8.55 29.84
N ASP A 209 24.78 7.47 29.18
CA ASP A 209 25.47 6.88 28.04
C ASP A 209 25.41 7.79 26.81
N GLU A 210 26.51 7.91 26.07
CA GLU A 210 26.62 8.84 24.92
C GLU A 210 25.59 8.55 23.83
N GLY A 211 25.35 7.27 23.52
CA GLY A 211 24.34 6.83 22.57
C GLY A 211 22.92 7.14 23.04
N THR A 212 22.61 6.88 24.31
CA THR A 212 21.31 7.20 24.91
C THR A 212 21.03 8.70 24.91
N ILE A 213 22.02 9.52 25.26
CA ILE A 213 21.92 10.98 25.28
C ILE A 213 21.64 11.55 23.89
N LYS A 214 22.38 11.07 22.89
CA LYS A 214 22.22 11.48 21.50
C LYS A 214 20.87 11.03 20.93
N CYS A 215 20.46 9.79 21.22
CA CYS A 215 19.27 9.20 20.66
C CYS A 215 17.97 9.74 21.28
N LEU A 216 17.86 9.70 22.61
CA LEU A 216 16.60 9.98 23.31
C LEU A 216 16.41 11.45 23.66
N PHE A 217 17.51 12.20 23.81
CA PHE A 217 17.50 13.60 24.21
C PHE A 217 18.06 14.55 23.14
N ALA A 218 18.57 14.03 22.02
CA ALA A 218 19.12 14.83 20.92
C ALA A 218 20.26 15.79 21.33
N ILE A 219 21.10 15.39 22.30
CA ILE A 219 22.26 16.14 22.77
C ILE A 219 23.55 15.50 22.19
N ASP A 220 24.37 16.27 21.47
CA ASP A 220 25.64 15.81 20.88
C ASP A 220 26.83 16.28 21.74
N VAL A 221 27.63 15.33 22.25
CA VAL A 221 28.73 15.58 23.20
C VAL A 221 30.07 15.80 22.48
N THR A 222 30.16 15.51 21.17
CA THR A 222 31.43 15.46 20.44
C THR A 222 31.82 16.77 19.74
N ALA A 223 32.19 17.81 20.49
CA ALA A 223 32.91 18.96 19.96
C ALA A 223 34.38 18.97 20.43
N THR A 224 35.20 18.16 19.73
CA THR A 224 36.66 18.00 19.85
C THR A 224 37.44 19.21 20.39
N ALA A 225 38.16 18.97 21.50
CA ALA A 225 39.16 19.86 22.06
C ALA A 225 40.51 19.67 21.35
N SER A 226 41.06 20.73 20.76
CA SER A 226 42.46 20.75 20.30
C SER A 226 43.28 21.69 21.19
N SER A 227 44.12 21.06 22.02
CA SER A 227 45.15 21.66 22.86
C SER A 227 46.16 22.48 22.06
N GLY A 228 46.53 23.65 22.57
CA GLY A 228 47.59 24.49 22.01
C GLY A 228 48.77 24.64 22.97
N LYS A 229 50.00 24.51 22.45
CA LYS A 229 51.19 25.27 22.90
C LYS A 229 52.36 25.14 21.92
N GLY A 230 53.03 26.28 21.67
CA GLY A 230 54.48 26.32 21.34
C GLY A 230 54.88 26.62 19.90
N LYS A 231 55.03 27.91 19.56
CA LYS A 231 55.72 28.45 18.35
C LYS A 231 57.21 28.05 18.42
N LYS A 232 57.87 27.49 17.39
CA LYS A 232 58.37 28.20 16.18
C LYS A 232 58.78 27.26 15.00
N ASN A 233 58.45 25.96 15.03
CA ASN A 233 58.76 25.00 13.94
C ASN A 233 57.55 24.64 13.03
N VAL A 234 56.43 25.37 13.18
CA VAL A 234 55.11 24.99 12.65
C VAL A 234 54.94 25.24 11.14
N THR A 235 55.61 26.23 10.56
CA THR A 235 55.30 26.67 9.18
C THR A 235 55.63 25.63 8.11
N ILE A 236 56.76 24.91 8.24
CA ILE A 236 57.18 23.90 7.26
C ILE A 236 56.28 22.66 7.32
N ILE A 237 55.94 22.23 8.53
CA ILE A 237 55.07 21.07 8.77
C ILE A 237 53.63 21.37 8.30
N VAL A 238 53.15 22.60 8.47
CA VAL A 238 51.81 23.02 7.99
C VAL A 238 51.75 23.00 6.46
N VAL A 239 52.78 23.44 5.74
CA VAL A 239 52.76 23.39 4.25
C VAL A 239 52.73 21.93 3.76
N VAL A 240 53.52 21.04 4.35
CA VAL A 240 53.52 19.62 3.99
C VAL A 240 52.20 18.94 4.35
N LEU A 241 51.62 19.24 5.51
CA LEU A 241 50.32 18.71 5.93
C LEU A 241 49.17 19.26 5.08
N VAL A 242 49.20 20.53 4.69
CA VAL A 242 48.18 21.14 3.82
C VAL A 242 48.28 20.54 2.41
N CYS A 243 49.47 20.41 1.84
CA CYS A 243 49.65 19.73 0.55
C CYS A 243 49.22 18.25 0.62
N GLY A 244 49.57 17.55 1.71
CA GLY A 244 49.12 16.17 1.96
C GLY A 244 47.61 16.06 2.07
N LEU A 245 46.96 16.94 2.83
CA LEU A 245 45.49 16.98 2.95
C LEU A 245 44.82 17.31 1.62
N VAL A 246 45.35 18.25 0.83
CA VAL A 246 44.83 18.56 -0.51
C VAL A 246 44.93 17.34 -1.41
N LEU A 247 46.04 16.59 -1.40
CA LEU A 247 46.18 15.36 -2.17
C LEU A 247 45.22 14.26 -1.70
N VAL A 248 44.97 14.16 -0.39
CA VAL A 248 43.97 13.23 0.17
C VAL A 248 42.56 13.64 -0.23
N PHE A 249 42.20 14.93 -0.20
CA PHE A 249 40.88 15.41 -0.64
C PHE A 249 40.68 15.25 -2.14
N VAL A 250 41.71 15.47 -2.96
CA VAL A 250 41.67 15.20 -4.41
C VAL A 250 41.57 13.70 -4.67
N GLY A 251 42.32 12.87 -3.95
CA GLY A 251 42.25 11.41 -4.03
C GLY A 251 40.88 10.87 -3.58
N PHE A 252 40.30 11.44 -2.51
CA PHE A 252 38.97 11.09 -2.01
C PHE A 252 37.86 11.58 -2.94
N GLY A 253 38.01 12.77 -3.51
CA GLY A 253 37.13 13.30 -4.55
C GLY A 253 37.17 12.44 -5.81
N TYR A 254 38.37 12.05 -6.25
CA TYR A 254 38.56 11.11 -7.35
C TYR A 254 37.98 9.74 -7.02
N TRP A 255 38.15 9.24 -5.79
CA TRP A 255 37.58 7.98 -5.34
C TRP A 255 36.04 8.04 -5.26
N ILE A 256 35.43 9.13 -4.80
CA ILE A 256 33.98 9.35 -4.84
C ILE A 256 33.49 9.41 -6.28
N LEU A 257 34.18 10.15 -7.15
CA LEU A 257 33.82 10.24 -8.57
C LEU A 257 33.98 8.91 -9.29
N TRP A 258 35.05 8.17 -9.01
CA TRP A 258 35.33 6.84 -9.52
C TRP A 258 34.31 5.82 -8.99
N ARG A 259 33.97 5.87 -7.71
CA ARG A 259 32.94 5.03 -7.08
C ARG A 259 31.56 5.37 -7.62
N ARG A 260 31.19 6.65 -7.76
CA ARG A 260 29.95 7.11 -8.41
C ARG A 260 29.92 6.74 -9.89
N ARG A 261 31.05 6.77 -10.59
CA ARG A 261 31.17 6.35 -12.00
C ARG A 261 31.06 4.83 -12.12
N LYS A 262 31.67 4.07 -11.21
CA LYS A 262 31.57 2.60 -11.14
C LYS A 262 30.16 2.16 -10.77
N TYR A 263 29.49 2.80 -9.81
CA TYR A 263 28.08 2.55 -9.50
C TYR A 263 27.15 2.95 -10.66
N ARG A 264 27.36 4.11 -11.31
CA ARG A 264 26.59 4.50 -12.51
C ARG A 264 26.82 3.57 -13.68
N LEU A 265 28.05 3.11 -13.89
CA LEU A 265 28.37 2.12 -14.92
C LEU A 265 27.82 0.74 -14.57
N ALA A 266 27.84 0.32 -13.30
CA ALA A 266 27.25 -0.93 -12.85
C ALA A 266 25.72 -0.93 -12.95
N HIS A 267 25.04 0.16 -12.55
CA HIS A 267 23.60 0.34 -12.78
C HIS A 267 23.29 0.35 -14.28
N LYS A 268 24.03 1.13 -15.08
CA LYS A 268 23.85 1.17 -16.55
C LYS A 268 24.20 -0.17 -17.23
N TRP A 269 25.01 -1.03 -16.61
CA TRP A 269 25.33 -2.37 -17.10
C TRP A 269 24.26 -3.37 -16.68
N ASN A 270 23.73 -3.25 -15.46
CA ASN A 270 22.64 -4.10 -14.95
C ASN A 270 21.32 -3.80 -15.68
N ASP A 271 20.98 -2.52 -15.89
CA ASP A 271 19.81 -2.11 -16.67
C ASP A 271 19.94 -2.59 -18.12
N ARG A 272 21.13 -2.44 -18.73
CA ARG A 272 21.39 -2.99 -20.09
C ARG A 272 21.31 -4.52 -20.15
N ARG A 273 21.73 -5.23 -19.10
CA ARG A 273 21.62 -6.68 -19.02
C ARG A 273 20.16 -7.14 -18.85
N ILE A 274 19.37 -6.43 -18.05
CA ILE A 274 17.94 -6.71 -17.88
C ILE A 274 17.18 -6.40 -19.17
N GLU A 275 17.44 -5.25 -19.78
CA GLU A 275 16.87 -4.87 -21.08
C GLU A 275 17.25 -5.87 -22.17
N SER A 276 18.49 -6.38 -22.16
CA SER A 276 18.96 -7.44 -23.05
C SER A 276 18.24 -8.78 -22.83
N ASN A 277 17.96 -9.16 -21.58
CA ASN A 277 17.23 -10.40 -21.26
C ASN A 277 15.74 -10.29 -21.60
N LEU A 278 15.14 -9.11 -21.37
CA LEU A 278 13.77 -8.80 -21.75
C LEU A 278 13.63 -8.80 -23.27
N SER A 279 14.54 -8.12 -23.98
CA SER A 279 14.56 -8.13 -25.43
C SER A 279 14.78 -9.55 -25.96
N SER A 280 15.69 -10.35 -25.40
CA SER A 280 15.88 -11.72 -25.91
C SER A 280 14.64 -12.60 -25.76
N ARG A 281 13.90 -12.48 -24.65
CA ARG A 281 12.61 -13.20 -24.47
C ARG A 281 11.57 -12.71 -25.45
N LEU A 282 11.42 -11.40 -25.61
CA LEU A 282 10.44 -10.80 -26.53
C LEU A 282 10.80 -11.04 -28.01
N ASP A 283 12.09 -11.06 -28.35
CA ASP A 283 12.59 -11.38 -29.69
C ASP A 283 12.35 -12.87 -30.00
N SER A 284 12.43 -13.76 -29.01
CA SER A 284 12.02 -15.17 -29.17
C SER A 284 10.52 -15.33 -29.44
N ILE A 285 9.68 -14.54 -28.75
CA ILE A 285 8.23 -14.50 -28.99
C ILE A 285 7.95 -13.93 -30.39
N SER A 286 8.63 -12.84 -30.77
CA SER A 286 8.51 -12.19 -32.07
C SER A 286 9.02 -13.05 -33.22
N GLY A 287 9.99 -13.94 -32.99
CA GLY A 287 10.44 -14.91 -34.00
C GLY A 287 9.41 -16.01 -34.30
N SER A 288 8.48 -16.25 -33.38
CA SER A 288 7.40 -17.24 -33.49
C SER A 288 6.04 -16.64 -33.89
N THR A 289 5.92 -15.30 -33.91
CA THR A 289 4.65 -14.58 -34.09
C THR A 289 4.79 -13.43 -35.09
N THR A 290 3.69 -12.95 -35.66
CA THR A 290 3.70 -11.79 -36.60
C THR A 290 3.75 -10.44 -35.88
N LEU A 291 4.35 -10.37 -34.69
CA LEU A 291 4.35 -9.17 -33.86
C LEU A 291 5.36 -8.13 -34.33
N ILE A 292 4.94 -6.86 -34.31
CA ILE A 292 5.80 -5.73 -34.68
C ILE A 292 6.42 -5.13 -33.42
N ARG A 293 7.75 -5.01 -33.40
CA ARG A 293 8.46 -4.23 -32.38
C ARG A 293 8.52 -2.77 -32.80
N PHE A 294 7.71 -1.93 -32.16
CA PHE A 294 7.68 -0.49 -32.42
C PHE A 294 8.77 0.23 -31.62
N THR A 295 9.32 1.27 -32.22
CA THR A 295 10.21 2.22 -31.55
C THR A 295 9.40 3.24 -30.75
N ILE A 296 10.00 3.80 -29.69
CA ILE A 296 9.34 4.83 -28.90
C ILE A 296 9.00 6.08 -29.72
N ASP A 297 9.79 6.40 -30.74
CA ASP A 297 9.57 7.56 -31.60
C ASP A 297 8.35 7.37 -32.51
N GLU A 298 8.15 6.16 -33.05
CA GLU A 298 6.93 5.81 -33.79
C GLU A 298 5.69 5.92 -32.90
N ILE A 299 5.79 5.42 -31.66
CA ILE A 299 4.70 5.48 -30.69
C ILE A 299 4.37 6.94 -30.31
N LYS A 300 5.40 7.77 -30.09
CA LYS A 300 5.23 9.20 -29.84
C LYS A 300 4.60 9.90 -31.03
N LEU A 301 5.04 9.59 -32.25
CA LEU A 301 4.44 10.16 -33.46
C LEU A 301 2.95 9.78 -33.57
N ALA A 302 2.62 8.50 -33.40
CA ALA A 302 1.26 7.99 -33.51
C ALA A 302 0.31 8.59 -32.45
N THR A 303 0.81 8.86 -31.25
CA THR A 303 0.02 9.38 -30.12
C THR A 303 0.08 10.89 -29.95
N LYS A 304 0.74 11.62 -30.86
CA LYS A 304 1.04 13.07 -30.73
C LYS A 304 1.74 13.37 -29.40
N ASN A 305 2.80 12.61 -29.12
CA ASN A 305 3.60 12.62 -27.91
C ASN A 305 2.78 12.36 -26.64
N PHE A 306 1.97 11.30 -26.66
CA PHE A 306 1.07 10.93 -25.55
C PHE A 306 0.14 12.08 -25.14
N ALA A 307 -0.40 12.81 -26.10
CA ALA A 307 -1.29 13.93 -25.83
C ALA A 307 -2.47 13.51 -24.94
N ARG A 308 -2.79 14.31 -23.92
CA ARG A 308 -3.88 14.02 -22.97
C ARG A 308 -5.24 13.84 -23.67
N ALA A 309 -5.46 14.56 -24.77
CA ALA A 309 -6.67 14.45 -25.59
C ALA A 309 -6.84 13.08 -26.25
N ASN A 310 -5.77 12.29 -26.37
CA ASN A 310 -5.79 10.96 -26.94
C ASN A 310 -6.00 9.85 -25.89
N ILE A 311 -6.17 10.18 -24.60
CA ILE A 311 -6.43 9.16 -23.58
C ILE A 311 -7.84 8.61 -23.78
N VAL A 312 -7.94 7.30 -24.01
CA VAL A 312 -9.22 6.58 -24.16
C VAL A 312 -9.53 5.70 -22.95
N GLY A 313 -8.53 5.43 -22.10
CA GLY A 313 -8.72 4.66 -20.88
C GLY A 313 -7.66 4.96 -19.84
N THR A 314 -8.04 4.94 -18.56
CA THR A 314 -7.13 5.12 -17.43
C THR A 314 -7.36 4.02 -16.40
N GLY A 315 -6.32 3.26 -16.07
CA GLY A 315 -6.41 2.19 -15.07
C GLY A 315 -5.21 2.16 -14.12
N GLY A 316 -5.24 1.21 -13.19
CA GLY A 316 -4.15 0.96 -12.23
C GLY A 316 -2.84 0.54 -12.90
N TYR A 317 -2.93 -0.17 -14.02
CA TYR A 317 -1.76 -0.69 -14.76
C TYR A 317 -1.14 0.34 -15.72
N GLY A 318 -1.90 1.33 -16.16
CA GLY A 318 -1.44 2.22 -17.23
C GLY A 318 -2.50 3.19 -17.74
N ASN A 319 -2.09 4.02 -18.70
CA ASN A 319 -3.02 4.80 -19.52
C ASN A 319 -3.06 4.19 -20.92
N VAL A 320 -4.25 4.14 -21.51
CA VAL A 320 -4.48 3.71 -22.89
C VAL A 320 -4.68 4.94 -23.75
N TYR A 321 -3.88 5.07 -24.80
CA TYR A 321 -3.94 6.17 -25.76
C TYR A 321 -4.48 5.68 -27.09
N LYS A 322 -5.36 6.46 -27.72
CA LYS A 322 -5.63 6.36 -29.15
C LYS A 322 -4.40 6.86 -29.92
N GLY A 323 -4.00 6.13 -30.94
CA GLY A 323 -2.99 6.57 -31.88
C GLY A 323 -3.33 6.18 -33.30
N VAL A 324 -2.61 6.78 -34.25
CA VAL A 324 -2.76 6.48 -35.67
C VAL A 324 -1.39 6.10 -36.22
N LEU A 325 -1.23 4.85 -36.66
CA LEU A 325 -0.01 4.35 -37.29
C LEU A 325 0.09 4.84 -38.75
N PRO A 326 1.28 4.77 -39.38
CA PRO A 326 1.42 5.01 -40.81
C PRO A 326 0.41 4.18 -41.62
N GLY A 327 -0.19 4.80 -42.64
CA GLY A 327 -1.29 4.19 -43.40
C GLY A 327 -2.69 4.41 -42.82
N GLY A 328 -2.82 5.19 -41.74
CA GLY A 328 -4.13 5.59 -41.20
C GLY A 328 -4.80 4.58 -40.27
N ILE A 329 -4.05 3.56 -39.83
CA ILE A 329 -4.56 2.50 -38.96
C ILE A 329 -4.70 3.03 -37.53
N GLU A 330 -5.93 3.05 -37.01
CA GLU A 330 -6.19 3.45 -35.63
C GLU A 330 -5.86 2.31 -34.65
N VAL A 331 -5.15 2.63 -33.58
CA VAL A 331 -4.66 1.66 -32.59
C VAL A 331 -4.88 2.17 -31.17
N ALA A 332 -4.95 1.22 -30.23
CA ALA A 332 -4.92 1.47 -28.79
C ALA A 332 -3.52 1.14 -28.25
N LEU A 333 -2.94 2.08 -27.49
CA LEU A 333 -1.60 1.97 -26.93
C LEU A 333 -1.65 2.00 -25.41
N LYS A 334 -1.53 0.84 -24.78
CA LYS A 334 -1.50 0.71 -23.31
C LYS A 334 -0.09 0.96 -22.81
N ARG A 335 0.15 2.15 -22.25
CA ARG A 335 1.44 2.53 -21.64
C ARG A 335 1.42 2.24 -20.15
N PHE A 336 2.30 1.36 -19.71
CA PHE A 336 2.37 0.92 -18.31
C PHE A 336 3.03 1.98 -17.43
N LYS A 337 2.49 2.18 -16.22
CA LYS A 337 2.99 3.18 -15.24
C LYS A 337 4.19 2.69 -14.43
N ASN A 338 4.25 1.38 -14.16
CA ASN A 338 5.30 0.82 -13.31
C ASN A 338 6.61 0.73 -14.10
N CYS A 339 7.56 1.59 -13.77
CA CYS A 339 8.89 1.66 -14.40
C CYS A 339 9.96 0.87 -13.61
N SER A 340 9.59 -0.01 -12.68
CA SER A 340 10.54 -0.85 -11.93
C SER A 340 10.88 -2.15 -12.65
N VAL A 341 11.98 -2.80 -12.28
CA VAL A 341 12.39 -4.14 -12.79
C VAL A 341 11.31 -5.20 -12.50
N ALA A 342 10.60 -5.11 -11.38
CA ALA A 342 9.48 -6.01 -11.08
C ALA A 342 8.31 -5.87 -12.08
N GLY A 343 8.16 -4.69 -12.70
CA GLY A 343 7.16 -4.45 -13.75
C GLY A 343 7.50 -5.13 -15.09
N ASP A 344 8.77 -5.49 -15.35
CA ASP A 344 9.15 -6.21 -16.57
C ASP A 344 8.51 -7.59 -16.64
N ALA A 345 8.45 -8.30 -15.51
CA ALA A 345 7.85 -9.63 -15.46
C ALA A 345 6.35 -9.59 -15.81
N SER A 346 5.61 -8.62 -15.25
CA SER A 346 4.17 -8.45 -15.54
C SER A 346 3.93 -8.08 -17.00
N PHE A 347 4.74 -7.17 -17.55
CA PHE A 347 4.64 -6.77 -18.95
C PHE A 347 4.98 -7.92 -19.91
N THR A 348 6.09 -8.61 -19.66
CA THR A 348 6.51 -9.75 -20.48
C THR A 348 5.45 -10.84 -20.47
N HIS A 349 4.90 -11.13 -19.29
CA HIS A 349 3.84 -12.13 -19.12
C HIS A 349 2.57 -11.74 -19.88
N GLU A 350 2.14 -10.48 -19.80
CA GLU A 350 0.96 -10.02 -20.55
C GLU A 350 1.20 -10.12 -22.07
N VAL A 351 2.39 -9.71 -22.56
CA VAL A 351 2.78 -9.87 -23.97
C VAL A 351 2.81 -11.35 -24.37
N GLU A 352 3.38 -12.21 -23.55
CA GLU A 352 3.48 -13.66 -23.80
C GLU A 352 2.11 -14.32 -23.93
N VAL A 353 1.16 -14.00 -23.03
CA VAL A 353 -0.21 -14.54 -23.07
C VAL A 353 -0.98 -13.99 -24.27
N ILE A 354 -1.01 -12.67 -24.48
CA ILE A 354 -1.80 -12.10 -25.57
C ILE A 354 -1.21 -12.44 -26.96
N ALA A 355 0.09 -12.71 -27.04
CA ALA A 355 0.75 -13.15 -28.27
C ALA A 355 0.46 -14.61 -28.64
N SER A 356 0.18 -15.47 -27.65
CA SER A 356 -0.06 -16.90 -27.88
C SER A 356 -1.50 -17.21 -28.32
N VAL A 357 -2.39 -16.23 -28.30
CA VAL A 357 -3.82 -16.40 -28.60
C VAL A 357 -4.24 -15.62 -29.83
N ARG A 358 -5.11 -16.22 -30.65
CA ARG A 358 -5.73 -15.53 -31.78
C ARG A 358 -7.15 -16.05 -32.00
N HIS A 359 -8.12 -15.21 -31.68
CA HIS A 359 -9.54 -15.55 -31.79
C HIS A 359 -10.37 -14.31 -32.09
N VAL A 360 -11.49 -14.48 -32.79
CA VAL A 360 -12.36 -13.36 -33.21
C VAL A 360 -12.94 -12.59 -32.02
N ASN A 361 -13.10 -13.23 -30.87
CA ASN A 361 -13.62 -12.61 -29.64
C ASN A 361 -12.55 -12.25 -28.60
N LEU A 362 -11.27 -12.19 -28.99
CA LEU A 362 -10.18 -11.72 -28.13
C LEU A 362 -9.51 -10.50 -28.77
N VAL A 363 -9.02 -9.57 -27.97
CA VAL A 363 -8.21 -8.46 -28.48
C VAL A 363 -6.89 -9.00 -29.03
N ALA A 364 -6.63 -8.74 -30.30
CA ALA A 364 -5.39 -9.13 -30.96
C ALA A 364 -4.26 -8.14 -30.68
N LEU A 365 -3.10 -8.66 -30.28
CA LEU A 365 -1.86 -7.89 -30.18
C LEU A 365 -1.29 -7.62 -31.58
N ARG A 366 -1.03 -6.35 -31.89
CA ARG A 366 -0.28 -5.97 -33.11
C ARG A 366 1.22 -5.95 -32.86
N GLY A 367 1.60 -5.52 -31.67
CA GLY A 367 3.00 -5.33 -31.36
C GLY A 367 3.23 -4.72 -30.00
N TYR A 368 4.49 -4.43 -29.71
CA TYR A 368 4.90 -3.89 -28.43
C TYR A 368 6.07 -2.91 -28.61
N CYS A 369 6.31 -2.09 -27.59
CA CYS A 369 7.47 -1.23 -27.49
C CYS A 369 8.10 -1.39 -26.10
N THR A 370 9.40 -1.66 -26.10
CA THR A 370 10.27 -1.60 -24.94
C THR A 370 11.42 -0.64 -25.22
N ALA A 371 11.57 0.39 -24.39
CA ALA A 371 12.64 1.37 -24.55
C ALA A 371 13.03 1.99 -23.20
N THR A 372 14.31 2.21 -22.94
CA THR A 372 14.75 3.00 -21.77
C THR A 372 15.18 4.39 -22.21
N THR A 373 14.45 5.43 -21.79
CA THR A 373 14.84 6.82 -22.10
C THR A 373 15.52 7.50 -20.89
N PRO A 374 16.51 8.39 -21.09
CA PRO A 374 17.24 9.03 -19.99
C PRO A 374 16.37 9.85 -19.03
N TYR A 375 15.24 10.39 -19.50
CA TYR A 375 14.39 11.32 -18.75
C TYR A 375 13.00 10.75 -18.42
N GLU A 376 12.51 9.76 -19.18
CA GLU A 376 11.18 9.18 -18.97
C GLU A 376 11.26 7.76 -18.39
N GLY A 377 12.46 7.20 -18.24
CA GLY A 377 12.69 5.85 -17.71
C GLY A 377 12.26 4.74 -18.67
N HIS A 378 11.97 3.56 -18.11
CA HIS A 378 11.52 2.39 -18.87
C HIS A 378 10.12 2.61 -19.45
N GLN A 379 10.02 2.53 -20.78
CA GLN A 379 8.80 2.56 -21.56
C GLN A 379 8.41 1.14 -21.92
N ARG A 380 7.19 0.76 -21.53
CA ARG A 380 6.59 -0.54 -21.81
C ARG A 380 5.19 -0.27 -22.36
N ILE A 381 4.96 -0.66 -23.60
CA ILE A 381 3.74 -0.30 -24.33
C ILE A 381 3.26 -1.49 -25.14
N ILE A 382 1.98 -1.83 -24.98
CA ILE A 382 1.27 -2.80 -25.81
C ILE A 382 0.48 -2.04 -26.88
N VAL A 383 0.53 -2.52 -28.13
CA VAL A 383 -0.19 -1.94 -29.26
C VAL A 383 -1.21 -2.95 -29.78
N CYS A 384 -2.48 -2.58 -29.74
CA CYS A 384 -3.60 -3.40 -30.21
C CYS A 384 -4.48 -2.60 -31.17
N ASP A 385 -5.41 -3.28 -31.84
CA ASP A 385 -6.50 -2.62 -32.56
C ASP A 385 -7.34 -1.72 -31.63
N LEU A 386 -7.79 -0.57 -32.15
CA LEU A 386 -8.71 0.30 -31.43
C LEU A 386 -10.14 -0.22 -31.55
N MET A 387 -10.78 -0.47 -30.41
CA MET A 387 -12.19 -0.86 -30.33
C MET A 387 -13.06 0.41 -30.33
N LYS A 388 -13.70 0.69 -31.47
CA LYS A 388 -14.37 1.98 -31.73
C LYS A 388 -15.56 2.25 -30.81
N ASN A 389 -16.25 1.20 -30.35
CA ASN A 389 -17.42 1.33 -29.48
C ASN A 389 -17.06 1.24 -27.99
N GLY A 390 -15.78 1.29 -27.60
CA GLY A 390 -15.39 1.33 -26.19
C GLY A 390 -15.64 0.02 -25.45
N SER A 391 -15.88 0.10 -24.14
CA SER A 391 -16.13 -1.08 -23.29
C SER A 391 -17.62 -1.32 -23.05
N LEU A 392 -18.01 -2.58 -22.81
CA LEU A 392 -19.38 -2.94 -22.44
C LEU A 392 -19.84 -2.16 -21.19
N HIS A 393 -18.95 -1.96 -20.22
CA HIS A 393 -19.23 -1.14 -19.03
C HIS A 393 -19.71 0.27 -19.39
N ASP A 394 -19.13 0.89 -20.42
CA ASP A 394 -19.51 2.24 -20.84
C ASP A 394 -20.93 2.26 -21.42
N HIS A 395 -21.36 1.21 -22.11
CA HIS A 395 -22.73 1.09 -22.64
C HIS A 395 -23.77 0.77 -21.56
N LEU A 396 -23.40 0.00 -20.53
CA LEU A 396 -24.32 -0.39 -19.46
C LEU A 396 -24.47 0.70 -18.39
N PHE A 397 -23.39 1.43 -18.08
CA PHE A 397 -23.37 2.34 -16.93
C PHE A 397 -22.95 3.77 -17.27
N GLY A 398 -22.57 4.03 -18.53
CA GLY A 398 -22.24 5.36 -19.00
C GLY A 398 -23.47 6.18 -19.36
N THR A 399 -23.35 7.51 -19.28
CA THR A 399 -24.45 8.45 -19.59
C THR A 399 -24.54 8.83 -21.06
N ARG A 400 -23.65 8.30 -21.91
CA ARG A 400 -23.45 8.77 -23.29
C ARG A 400 -23.97 7.83 -24.37
N TYR A 401 -24.38 6.62 -24.00
CA TYR A 401 -24.77 5.59 -24.95
C TYR A 401 -26.25 5.25 -24.79
N GLU A 402 -26.89 4.92 -25.90
CA GLU A 402 -28.23 4.33 -25.89
C GLU A 402 -28.17 2.90 -25.34
N LYS A 403 -29.29 2.41 -24.81
CA LYS A 403 -29.37 1.04 -24.32
C LYS A 403 -29.09 0.06 -25.45
N LEU A 404 -28.25 -0.93 -25.20
CA LEU A 404 -28.00 -2.01 -26.16
C LEU A 404 -29.29 -2.79 -26.41
N SER A 405 -29.63 -2.98 -27.69
CA SER A 405 -30.75 -3.83 -28.10
C SER A 405 -30.49 -5.30 -27.73
N TRP A 406 -31.55 -6.08 -27.62
CA TRP A 406 -31.47 -7.49 -27.27
C TRP A 406 -30.52 -8.27 -28.18
N GLY A 407 -30.59 -8.07 -29.50
CA GLY A 407 -29.71 -8.74 -30.46
C GLY A 407 -28.22 -8.45 -30.23
N ILE A 408 -27.88 -7.21 -29.83
CA ILE A 408 -26.49 -6.87 -29.46
C ILE A 408 -26.10 -7.55 -28.15
N ARG A 409 -26.99 -7.58 -27.14
CA ARG A 409 -26.73 -8.29 -25.88
C ARG A 409 -26.47 -9.79 -26.12
N GLN A 410 -27.27 -10.45 -26.96
CA GLN A 410 -27.05 -11.84 -27.34
C GLN A 410 -25.67 -12.04 -28.00
N LYS A 411 -25.32 -11.18 -28.96
CA LYS A 411 -24.01 -11.21 -29.63
C LYS A 411 -22.86 -11.05 -28.62
N VAL A 412 -22.97 -10.10 -27.69
CA VAL A 412 -21.96 -9.85 -26.65
C VAL A 412 -21.81 -11.06 -25.73
N ALA A 413 -22.91 -11.63 -25.25
CA ALA A 413 -22.91 -12.81 -24.39
C ALA A 413 -22.25 -14.01 -25.08
N LEU A 414 -22.70 -14.33 -26.29
CA LEU A 414 -22.22 -15.48 -27.04
C LEU A 414 -20.76 -15.33 -27.48
N GLY A 415 -20.37 -14.17 -28.02
CA GLY A 415 -19.00 -13.92 -28.44
C GLY A 415 -18.03 -13.94 -27.26
N THR A 416 -18.41 -13.36 -26.12
CA THR A 416 -17.59 -13.43 -24.89
C THR A 416 -17.43 -14.88 -24.43
N ALA A 417 -18.52 -15.67 -24.47
CA ALA A 417 -18.47 -17.09 -24.11
C ALA A 417 -17.55 -17.90 -25.02
N ARG A 418 -17.61 -17.67 -26.34
CA ARG A 418 -16.72 -18.29 -27.33
C ARG A 418 -15.25 -17.91 -27.10
N GLY A 419 -14.98 -16.65 -26.79
CA GLY A 419 -13.62 -16.20 -26.46
C GLY A 419 -13.04 -16.91 -25.24
N LEU A 420 -13.84 -17.07 -24.19
CA LEU A 420 -13.43 -17.79 -22.97
C LEU A 420 -13.29 -19.30 -23.19
N ALA A 421 -14.21 -19.92 -23.92
CA ALA A 421 -14.10 -21.34 -24.30
C ALA A 421 -12.80 -21.62 -25.06
N TYR A 422 -12.45 -20.74 -26.01
CA TYR A 422 -11.15 -20.81 -26.69
C TYR A 422 -9.97 -20.68 -25.73
N LEU A 423 -9.99 -19.76 -24.75
CA LEU A 423 -8.91 -19.65 -23.77
C LEU A 423 -8.77 -20.93 -22.92
N HIS A 424 -9.88 -21.51 -22.47
CA HIS A 424 -9.88 -22.66 -21.57
C HIS A 424 -9.48 -23.97 -22.27
N TYR A 425 -9.98 -24.20 -23.49
CA TYR A 425 -9.87 -25.50 -24.17
C TYR A 425 -9.24 -25.43 -25.57
N GLY A 426 -9.31 -24.27 -26.23
CA GLY A 426 -8.74 -24.08 -27.57
C GLY A 426 -7.26 -23.68 -27.57
N ALA A 427 -6.80 -22.97 -26.54
CA ALA A 427 -5.40 -22.61 -26.34
C ALA A 427 -4.65 -23.75 -25.65
N GLN A 428 -3.37 -23.95 -26.01
CA GLN A 428 -2.50 -24.96 -25.40
C GLN A 428 -1.15 -24.34 -25.01
N PRO A 429 -0.79 -24.32 -23.72
CA PRO A 429 -1.62 -24.72 -22.57
C PRO A 429 -2.85 -23.81 -22.41
N GLY A 430 -3.90 -24.33 -21.75
CA GLY A 430 -5.11 -23.57 -21.46
C GLY A 430 -4.81 -22.30 -20.65
N ILE A 431 -5.67 -21.30 -20.72
CA ILE A 431 -5.45 -19.97 -20.13
C ILE A 431 -6.66 -19.56 -19.29
N ILE A 432 -6.44 -19.23 -18.02
CA ILE A 432 -7.46 -18.63 -17.14
C ILE A 432 -7.24 -17.11 -17.13
N HIS A 433 -8.26 -16.33 -17.52
CA HIS A 433 -8.17 -14.88 -17.69
C HIS A 433 -8.11 -14.12 -16.35
N ARG A 434 -8.93 -14.53 -15.37
CA ARG A 434 -8.96 -14.08 -13.97
C ARG A 434 -9.46 -12.65 -13.70
N ASP A 435 -9.62 -11.82 -14.73
CA ASP A 435 -10.21 -10.47 -14.60
C ASP A 435 -11.31 -10.22 -15.64
N ILE A 436 -12.25 -11.17 -15.76
CA ILE A 436 -13.44 -10.98 -16.61
C ILE A 436 -14.41 -10.04 -15.91
N LYS A 437 -14.77 -8.95 -16.60
CA LYS A 437 -15.68 -7.89 -16.15
C LYS A 437 -16.12 -7.04 -17.33
N ALA A 438 -17.22 -6.30 -17.20
CA ALA A 438 -17.75 -5.50 -18.30
C ALA A 438 -16.76 -4.46 -18.86
N SER A 439 -15.83 -3.93 -18.05
CA SER A 439 -14.80 -2.98 -18.53
C SER A 439 -13.69 -3.62 -19.35
N ASN A 440 -13.54 -4.95 -19.28
CA ASN A 440 -12.57 -5.73 -20.05
C ASN A 440 -13.21 -6.43 -21.26
N ILE A 441 -14.51 -6.24 -21.51
CA ILE A 441 -15.17 -6.66 -22.75
C ILE A 441 -15.29 -5.42 -23.64
N LEU A 442 -14.47 -5.34 -24.68
CA LEU A 442 -14.47 -4.22 -25.61
C LEU A 442 -15.33 -4.53 -26.83
N LEU A 443 -15.86 -3.50 -27.48
CA LEU A 443 -16.76 -3.62 -28.62
C LEU A 443 -16.12 -2.99 -29.87
N ASP A 444 -15.98 -3.79 -30.91
CA ASP A 444 -15.53 -3.27 -32.21
C ASP A 444 -16.64 -2.48 -32.92
N GLU A 445 -16.36 -1.98 -34.13
CA GLU A 445 -17.29 -1.17 -34.93
C GLU A 445 -18.63 -1.87 -35.22
N SER A 446 -18.64 -3.20 -35.25
CA SER A 446 -19.82 -4.04 -35.51
C SER A 446 -20.50 -4.57 -34.24
N PHE A 447 -20.08 -4.06 -33.08
CA PHE A 447 -20.46 -4.52 -31.74
C PHE A 447 -20.06 -5.99 -31.48
N GLU A 448 -19.03 -6.50 -32.16
CA GLU A 448 -18.46 -7.80 -31.83
C GLU A 448 -17.64 -7.69 -30.53
N PRO A 449 -17.89 -8.55 -29.52
CA PRO A 449 -17.17 -8.48 -28.25
C PRO A 449 -15.74 -9.00 -28.40
N LYS A 450 -14.79 -8.32 -27.74
CA LYS A 450 -13.38 -8.65 -27.64
C LYS A 450 -12.96 -8.66 -26.18
N VAL A 451 -12.60 -9.81 -25.62
CA VAL A 451 -12.03 -9.90 -24.27
C VAL A 451 -10.62 -9.29 -24.29
N ALA A 452 -10.36 -8.40 -23.34
CA ALA A 452 -9.14 -7.61 -23.21
C ALA A 452 -8.52 -7.74 -21.81
N ASP A 453 -7.29 -7.23 -21.68
CA ASP A 453 -6.52 -7.13 -20.42
C ASP A 453 -6.10 -8.48 -19.79
N PHE A 454 -5.11 -9.11 -20.42
CA PHE A 454 -4.51 -10.37 -19.96
C PHE A 454 -3.48 -10.19 -18.83
N GLY A 455 -3.41 -9.04 -18.18
CA GLY A 455 -2.38 -8.72 -17.19
C GLY A 455 -2.39 -9.63 -15.95
N LEU A 456 -3.53 -10.26 -15.65
CA LEU A 456 -3.69 -11.21 -14.53
C LEU A 456 -3.75 -12.68 -14.96
N ALA A 457 -3.78 -12.94 -16.27
CA ALA A 457 -4.02 -14.26 -16.83
C ALA A 457 -2.95 -15.28 -16.42
N LYS A 458 -3.31 -16.56 -16.42
CA LYS A 458 -2.40 -17.67 -16.05
C LYS A 458 -2.57 -18.83 -17.03
N PHE A 459 -1.45 -19.43 -17.41
CA PHE A 459 -1.46 -20.72 -18.09
C PHE A 459 -1.82 -21.82 -17.10
N THR A 460 -2.68 -22.74 -17.53
CA THR A 460 -3.10 -23.93 -16.81
C THR A 460 -2.18 -25.09 -17.19
N PRO A 461 -1.33 -25.59 -16.27
CA PRO A 461 -0.49 -26.74 -16.53
C PRO A 461 -1.35 -27.99 -16.74
N GLU A 462 -0.94 -28.85 -17.66
CA GLU A 462 -1.61 -30.13 -17.91
C GLU A 462 -1.66 -31.00 -16.63
N GLY A 463 -2.80 -31.65 -16.39
CA GLY A 463 -2.98 -32.59 -15.28
C GLY A 463 -3.24 -31.97 -13.91
N MET A 464 -3.34 -30.64 -13.79
CA MET A 464 -3.73 -29.97 -12.54
C MET A 464 -5.24 -29.71 -12.47
N THR A 465 -5.85 -29.99 -11.31
CA THR A 465 -7.28 -29.70 -11.07
C THR A 465 -7.53 -28.24 -10.68
N HIS A 466 -6.53 -27.56 -10.12
CA HIS A 466 -6.57 -26.16 -9.74
C HIS A 466 -5.16 -25.58 -9.63
N LEU A 467 -5.08 -24.25 -9.70
CA LEU A 467 -3.88 -23.48 -9.44
C LEU A 467 -3.99 -22.77 -8.08
N SER A 468 -3.12 -23.12 -7.14
CA SER A 468 -3.00 -22.40 -5.87
C SER A 468 -2.19 -21.11 -6.08
N THR A 469 -2.87 -19.96 -6.04
CA THR A 469 -2.22 -18.66 -6.26
C THR A 469 -2.83 -17.56 -5.40
N ARG A 470 -2.06 -16.49 -5.14
CA ARG A 470 -2.56 -15.31 -4.41
C ARG A 470 -3.84 -14.82 -5.10
N VAL A 471 -4.86 -14.45 -4.34
CA VAL A 471 -6.10 -13.87 -4.89
C VAL A 471 -5.80 -12.55 -5.60
N ALA A 472 -6.24 -12.43 -6.86
CA ALA A 472 -6.29 -11.16 -7.59
C ALA A 472 -7.47 -11.19 -8.58
N GLY A 473 -8.02 -10.03 -8.88
CA GLY A 473 -9.22 -9.85 -9.68
C GLY A 473 -10.03 -8.67 -9.14
N THR A 474 -11.17 -8.40 -9.77
CA THR A 474 -12.04 -7.28 -9.39
C THR A 474 -13.14 -7.74 -8.43
N MET A 475 -13.31 -7.05 -7.31
CA MET A 475 -14.36 -7.35 -6.31
C MET A 475 -15.75 -7.37 -6.97
N GLY A 476 -16.58 -8.34 -6.58
CA GLY A 476 -17.88 -8.62 -7.21
C GLY A 476 -17.81 -9.62 -8.38
N TYR A 477 -16.64 -9.82 -9.00
CA TYR A 477 -16.44 -10.79 -10.08
C TYR A 477 -15.62 -12.02 -9.66
N VAL A 478 -14.91 -11.94 -8.53
CA VAL A 478 -14.05 -13.02 -8.02
C VAL A 478 -14.91 -14.17 -7.49
N ALA A 479 -14.67 -15.38 -7.99
CA ALA A 479 -15.38 -16.57 -7.55
C ALA A 479 -15.13 -16.89 -6.04
N PRO A 480 -16.14 -17.39 -5.30
CA PRO A 480 -16.04 -17.62 -3.85
C PRO A 480 -14.91 -18.56 -3.43
N GLU A 481 -14.73 -19.70 -4.12
CA GLU A 481 -13.68 -20.66 -3.83
C GLU A 481 -12.28 -20.09 -4.05
N TYR A 482 -12.16 -19.21 -5.05
CA TYR A 482 -10.91 -18.54 -5.33
C TYR A 482 -10.61 -17.46 -4.28
N ALA A 483 -11.62 -16.69 -3.86
CA ALA A 483 -11.49 -15.70 -2.79
C ALA A 483 -11.13 -16.34 -1.44
N LEU A 484 -11.77 -17.46 -1.09
CA LEU A 484 -11.63 -18.12 0.21
C LEU A 484 -10.37 -18.98 0.31
N TYR A 485 -10.06 -19.74 -0.74
CA TYR A 485 -9.02 -20.78 -0.70
C TYR A 485 -7.84 -20.51 -1.64
N GLY A 486 -7.91 -19.48 -2.48
CA GLY A 486 -6.88 -19.22 -3.51
C GLY A 486 -6.84 -20.28 -4.61
N GLN A 487 -7.88 -21.10 -4.74
CA GLN A 487 -8.01 -22.14 -5.76
C GLN A 487 -8.53 -21.53 -7.07
N LEU A 488 -7.63 -21.30 -8.01
CA LEU A 488 -7.96 -20.76 -9.32
C LEU A 488 -8.21 -21.90 -10.31
N THR A 489 -9.35 -21.86 -11.00
CA THR A 489 -9.73 -22.82 -12.06
C THR A 489 -10.35 -22.08 -13.24
N GLU A 490 -10.56 -22.76 -14.36
CA GLU A 490 -11.34 -22.22 -15.48
C GLU A 490 -12.78 -21.88 -15.07
N ARG A 491 -13.33 -22.59 -14.07
CA ARG A 491 -14.65 -22.30 -13.48
C ARG A 491 -14.69 -20.99 -12.69
N SER A 492 -13.53 -20.42 -12.35
CA SER A 492 -13.47 -19.07 -11.78
C SER A 492 -13.81 -18.00 -12.82
N ASP A 493 -13.36 -18.17 -14.08
CA ASP A 493 -13.77 -17.29 -15.19
C ASP A 493 -15.26 -17.47 -15.54
N VAL A 494 -15.79 -18.70 -15.44
CA VAL A 494 -17.23 -18.98 -15.65
C VAL A 494 -18.09 -18.18 -14.67
N TYR A 495 -17.68 -18.11 -13.40
CA TYR A 495 -18.36 -17.28 -12.40
C TYR A 495 -18.36 -15.81 -12.79
N SER A 496 -17.18 -15.27 -13.12
CA SER A 496 -17.03 -13.88 -13.56
C SER A 496 -17.85 -13.58 -14.83
N PHE A 497 -17.93 -14.52 -15.78
CA PHE A 497 -18.79 -14.43 -16.95
C PHE A 497 -20.28 -14.38 -16.56
N GLY A 498 -20.71 -15.22 -15.62
CA GLY A 498 -22.08 -15.20 -15.08
C GLY A 498 -22.44 -13.83 -14.49
N VAL A 499 -21.51 -13.21 -13.76
CA VAL A 499 -21.67 -11.83 -13.26
C VAL A 499 -21.83 -10.84 -14.42
N VAL A 500 -20.94 -10.88 -15.42
CA VAL A 500 -21.04 -10.00 -16.60
C VAL A 500 -22.36 -10.20 -17.36
N LEU A 501 -22.84 -11.44 -17.45
CA LEU A 501 -24.11 -11.74 -18.11
C LEU A 501 -25.29 -11.17 -17.30
N LEU A 502 -25.25 -11.22 -15.97
CA LEU A 502 -26.24 -10.55 -15.12
C LEU A 502 -26.20 -9.03 -15.28
N GLU A 503 -25.02 -8.41 -15.36
CA GLU A 503 -24.89 -6.97 -15.64
C GLU A 503 -25.49 -6.63 -17.01
N LEU A 504 -25.20 -7.44 -18.02
CA LEU A 504 -25.70 -7.29 -19.39
C LEU A 504 -27.23 -7.41 -19.47
N LEU A 505 -27.85 -8.27 -18.66
CA LEU A 505 -29.30 -8.50 -18.68
C LEU A 505 -30.07 -7.48 -17.82
N SER A 506 -29.53 -7.13 -16.65
CA SER A 506 -30.22 -6.31 -15.65
C SER A 506 -29.91 -4.82 -15.70
N GLY A 507 -28.81 -4.42 -16.35
CA GLY A 507 -28.29 -3.06 -16.27
C GLY A 507 -27.83 -2.67 -14.85
N LYS A 508 -27.66 -3.63 -13.93
CA LYS A 508 -27.14 -3.42 -12.58
C LYS A 508 -25.66 -3.77 -12.51
N LYS A 509 -24.92 -3.07 -11.64
CA LYS A 509 -23.50 -3.35 -11.38
C LYS A 509 -23.33 -4.64 -10.58
N ALA A 510 -22.17 -5.27 -10.68
CA ALA A 510 -21.80 -6.47 -9.91
C ALA A 510 -22.05 -6.35 -8.39
N ILE A 511 -21.88 -5.14 -7.85
CA ILE A 511 -22.22 -4.78 -6.47
C ILE A 511 -23.32 -3.71 -6.53
N ILE A 512 -24.48 -4.01 -5.95
CA ILE A 512 -25.65 -3.14 -5.88
C ILE A 512 -25.61 -2.41 -4.54
N GLU A 513 -25.63 -1.08 -4.59
CA GLU A 513 -25.74 -0.24 -3.40
C GLU A 513 -27.21 0.12 -3.19
N PHE A 514 -27.81 -0.38 -2.11
CA PHE A 514 -29.15 0.02 -1.67
C PHE A 514 -29.07 1.19 -0.68
N ASN A 515 -30.20 1.90 -0.51
CA ASN A 515 -30.29 3.09 0.37
C ASN A 515 -30.11 2.77 1.86
N ASP A 516 -30.14 1.50 2.26
CA ASP A 516 -29.94 0.99 3.62
C ASP A 516 -28.45 0.79 3.99
N GLY A 517 -27.54 0.97 3.03
CA GLY A 517 -26.10 0.98 3.24
C GLY A 517 -25.42 -0.39 3.24
N GLN A 518 -26.14 -1.48 2.97
CA GLN A 518 -25.53 -2.81 2.79
C GLN A 518 -25.37 -3.14 1.30
N PRO A 519 -24.14 -3.40 0.81
CA PRO A 519 -23.93 -3.78 -0.58
C PRO A 519 -24.41 -5.22 -0.82
N THR A 520 -25.29 -5.42 -1.79
CA THR A 520 -25.75 -6.75 -2.22
C THR A 520 -25.07 -7.15 -3.53
N LEU A 521 -24.66 -8.41 -3.66
CA LEU A 521 -24.13 -8.92 -4.93
C LEU A 521 -25.25 -9.11 -5.94
N VAL A 522 -25.02 -8.73 -7.20
CA VAL A 522 -25.98 -8.95 -8.29
C VAL A 522 -26.36 -10.42 -8.44
N THR A 523 -25.44 -11.33 -8.09
CA THR A 523 -25.64 -12.77 -8.11
C THR A 523 -26.67 -13.25 -7.10
N ASP A 524 -26.71 -12.61 -5.93
CA ASP A 524 -27.60 -12.99 -4.83
C ASP A 524 -29.01 -12.44 -5.08
N TRP A 525 -29.08 -11.18 -5.53
CA TRP A 525 -30.32 -10.56 -5.98
C TRP A 525 -30.98 -11.31 -7.16
N ALA A 526 -30.20 -11.69 -8.18
CA ALA A 526 -30.75 -12.43 -9.31
C ALA A 526 -31.23 -13.83 -8.90
N TRP A 527 -30.51 -14.49 -7.99
CA TRP A 527 -30.90 -15.79 -7.46
C TRP A 527 -32.21 -15.74 -6.68
N SER A 528 -32.43 -14.72 -5.85
CA SER A 528 -33.68 -14.62 -5.08
C SER A 528 -34.90 -14.55 -6.00
N LEU A 529 -34.81 -13.79 -7.09
CA LEU A 529 -35.88 -13.69 -8.10
C LEU A 529 -36.09 -15.00 -8.86
N VAL A 530 -35.02 -15.65 -9.32
CA VAL A 530 -35.12 -16.93 -10.04
C VAL A 530 -35.73 -18.01 -9.14
N ARG A 531 -35.33 -18.07 -7.88
CA ARG A 531 -35.88 -19.03 -6.89
C ARG A 531 -37.38 -18.82 -6.64
N GLU A 532 -37.87 -17.59 -6.75
CA GLU A 532 -39.30 -17.24 -6.64
C GLU A 532 -40.09 -17.50 -7.94
N GLY A 533 -39.45 -18.04 -8.99
CA GLY A 533 -40.08 -18.21 -10.31
C GLY A 533 -40.25 -16.90 -11.08
N ARG A 534 -39.49 -15.86 -10.71
CA ARG A 534 -39.57 -14.49 -11.24
C ARG A 534 -38.32 -14.14 -12.05
N ALA A 535 -37.83 -15.08 -12.86
CA ALA A 535 -36.59 -14.91 -13.62
C ALA A 535 -36.60 -13.69 -14.56
N LEU A 536 -37.76 -13.39 -15.16
CA LEU A 536 -37.91 -12.23 -16.05
C LEU A 536 -37.80 -10.88 -15.32
N ASP A 537 -38.01 -10.83 -14.00
CA ASP A 537 -37.86 -9.60 -13.20
C ASP A 537 -36.39 -9.19 -13.02
N VAL A 538 -35.44 -10.05 -13.43
CA VAL A 538 -34.01 -9.72 -13.48
C VAL A 538 -33.71 -8.72 -14.61
N LEU A 539 -34.55 -8.64 -15.62
CA LEU A 539 -34.29 -7.88 -16.83
C LEU A 539 -34.37 -6.38 -16.60
N GLU A 540 -33.53 -5.65 -17.32
CA GLU A 540 -33.63 -4.20 -17.38
C GLU A 540 -34.94 -3.75 -18.06
N ASP A 541 -35.58 -2.72 -17.53
CA ASP A 541 -36.76 -2.15 -18.16
C ASP A 541 -36.45 -1.56 -19.54
N ASN A 542 -37.36 -1.78 -20.49
CA ASN A 542 -37.33 -1.20 -21.84
C ASN A 542 -36.07 -1.55 -22.66
N ILE A 543 -35.62 -2.81 -22.61
CA ILE A 543 -34.61 -3.31 -23.56
C ILE A 543 -35.19 -3.25 -24.99
N PRO A 544 -34.52 -2.56 -25.94
CA PRO A 544 -34.99 -2.51 -27.32
C PRO A 544 -34.99 -3.89 -27.99
N ASP A 545 -36.01 -4.14 -28.81
CA ASP A 545 -36.16 -5.37 -29.61
C ASP A 545 -36.12 -6.67 -28.78
N LEU A 546 -36.69 -6.64 -27.58
CA LEU A 546 -36.70 -7.79 -26.67
C LEU A 546 -37.28 -9.04 -27.35
N GLY A 547 -36.54 -10.15 -27.25
CA GLY A 547 -36.95 -11.43 -27.83
C GLY A 547 -38.09 -12.11 -27.06
N PRO A 548 -38.48 -13.32 -27.49
CA PRO A 548 -39.48 -14.12 -26.79
C PRO A 548 -39.09 -14.37 -25.33
N PRO A 549 -40.04 -14.32 -24.38
CA PRO A 549 -39.76 -14.49 -22.95
C PRO A 549 -38.98 -15.77 -22.63
N GLU A 550 -39.24 -16.87 -23.33
CA GLU A 550 -38.57 -18.16 -23.10
C GLU A 550 -37.07 -18.08 -23.42
N VAL A 551 -36.71 -17.36 -24.48
CA VAL A 551 -35.31 -17.17 -24.89
C VAL A 551 -34.60 -16.25 -23.90
N VAL A 552 -35.28 -15.21 -23.44
CA VAL A 552 -34.69 -14.24 -22.52
C VAL A 552 -34.52 -14.85 -21.12
N GLU A 553 -35.51 -15.59 -20.64
CA GLU A 553 -35.45 -16.35 -19.39
C GLU A 553 -34.29 -17.35 -19.40
N LYS A 554 -34.08 -18.06 -20.52
CA LYS A 554 -32.94 -18.97 -20.70
C LYS A 554 -31.61 -18.27 -20.41
N TYR A 555 -31.41 -17.05 -20.89
CA TYR A 555 -30.17 -16.29 -20.65
C TYR A 555 -30.00 -15.94 -19.17
N VAL A 556 -31.09 -15.61 -18.46
CA VAL A 556 -31.06 -15.38 -17.01
C VAL A 556 -30.65 -16.66 -16.27
N LEU A 557 -31.25 -17.80 -16.63
CA LEU A 557 -30.92 -19.09 -16.01
C LEU A 557 -29.46 -19.49 -16.25
N VAL A 558 -28.94 -19.30 -17.47
CA VAL A 558 -27.52 -19.51 -17.77
C VAL A 558 -26.63 -18.60 -16.91
N ALA A 559 -26.99 -17.32 -16.75
CA ALA A 559 -26.23 -16.37 -15.95
C ALA A 559 -26.15 -16.78 -14.46
N VAL A 560 -27.29 -17.20 -13.90
CA VAL A 560 -27.41 -17.67 -12.52
C VAL A 560 -26.68 -19.00 -12.30
N LEU A 561 -26.72 -19.91 -13.27
CA LEU A 561 -25.99 -21.17 -13.24
C LEU A 561 -24.47 -20.95 -13.33
N CYS A 562 -24.01 -20.05 -14.20
CA CYS A 562 -22.60 -19.69 -14.32
C CYS A 562 -22.06 -19.04 -13.02
N SER A 563 -22.87 -18.19 -12.39
CA SER A 563 -22.53 -17.50 -11.13
C SER A 563 -22.86 -18.29 -9.86
N HIS A 564 -23.04 -19.62 -9.97
CA HIS A 564 -23.34 -20.45 -8.81
C HIS A 564 -22.15 -20.48 -7.82
N PRO A 565 -22.36 -20.37 -6.49
CA PRO A 565 -21.26 -20.35 -5.52
C PRO A 565 -20.45 -21.66 -5.48
N GLN A 566 -21.08 -22.82 -5.69
CA GLN A 566 -20.38 -24.10 -5.81
C GLN A 566 -19.75 -24.28 -7.19
N LEU A 567 -18.46 -24.62 -7.19
CA LEU A 567 -17.67 -24.85 -8.39
C LEU A 567 -18.21 -25.97 -9.30
N TYR A 568 -18.69 -27.08 -8.72
CA TYR A 568 -19.16 -28.24 -9.49
C TYR A 568 -20.49 -27.99 -10.22
N ALA A 569 -21.30 -27.03 -9.73
CA ALA A 569 -22.59 -26.70 -10.32
C ALA A 569 -22.43 -25.85 -11.60
N ARG A 570 -21.30 -25.13 -11.74
CA ARG A 570 -21.04 -24.29 -12.91
C ARG A 570 -20.84 -25.17 -14.16
N PRO A 571 -21.27 -24.72 -15.34
CA PRO A 571 -20.94 -25.37 -16.61
C PRO A 571 -19.48 -25.08 -17.02
N THR A 572 -18.98 -25.77 -18.04
CA THR A 572 -17.80 -25.31 -18.80
C THR A 572 -18.21 -24.22 -19.79
N MET A 573 -17.25 -23.40 -20.27
CA MET A 573 -17.58 -22.38 -21.25
C MET A 573 -18.08 -22.94 -22.59
N ASP A 574 -17.64 -24.13 -23.02
CA ASP A 574 -18.24 -24.82 -24.18
C ASP A 574 -19.71 -25.16 -23.96
N GLN A 575 -20.06 -25.67 -22.76
CA GLN A 575 -21.45 -25.93 -22.40
C GLN A 575 -22.27 -24.64 -22.39
N VAL A 576 -21.69 -23.53 -21.91
CA VAL A 576 -22.33 -22.20 -21.96
C VAL A 576 -22.59 -21.76 -23.40
N VAL A 577 -21.61 -21.87 -24.29
CA VAL A 577 -21.78 -21.55 -25.71
C VAL A 577 -22.92 -22.37 -26.31
N ASN A 578 -22.95 -23.68 -26.04
CA ASN A 578 -24.02 -24.55 -26.54
C ASN A 578 -25.40 -24.19 -25.95
N MET A 579 -25.48 -23.79 -24.68
CA MET A 579 -26.75 -23.32 -24.09
C MET A 579 -27.19 -21.98 -24.68
N LEU A 580 -26.28 -21.09 -25.08
CA LEU A 580 -26.64 -19.77 -25.64
C LEU A 580 -26.93 -19.80 -27.15
N ASP A 581 -26.25 -20.67 -27.90
CA ASP A 581 -26.29 -20.75 -29.37
C ASP A 581 -27.24 -21.84 -29.89
N ALA A 582 -27.39 -22.94 -29.16
CA ALA A 582 -28.26 -24.06 -29.54
C ALA A 582 -29.48 -24.15 -28.61
N ASP A 583 -30.55 -24.80 -29.10
CA ASP A 583 -31.78 -25.09 -28.34
C ASP A 583 -31.60 -26.19 -27.29
N ILE A 584 -30.43 -26.22 -26.63
CA ILE A 584 -30.18 -27.11 -25.49
C ILE A 584 -30.85 -26.51 -24.25
N PRO A 585 -31.64 -27.30 -23.49
CA PRO A 585 -32.25 -26.83 -22.26
C PRO A 585 -31.19 -26.55 -21.19
N VAL A 586 -31.45 -25.56 -20.35
CA VAL A 586 -30.61 -25.29 -19.17
C VAL A 586 -30.90 -26.37 -18.13
N PRO A 587 -29.88 -27.04 -17.56
CA PRO A 587 -30.11 -28.02 -16.50
C PRO A 587 -30.71 -27.35 -15.26
N THR A 588 -31.42 -28.13 -14.44
CA THR A 588 -31.95 -27.66 -13.17
C THR A 588 -30.82 -27.07 -12.31
N ILE A 589 -30.99 -25.82 -11.88
CA ILE A 589 -29.99 -25.13 -11.07
C ILE A 589 -30.04 -25.71 -9.65
N PRO A 590 -28.91 -26.23 -9.11
CA PRO A 590 -28.85 -26.69 -7.73
C PRO A 590 -29.19 -25.57 -6.74
N GLU A 591 -29.70 -25.94 -5.57
CA GLU A 591 -29.94 -24.98 -4.49
C GLU A 591 -28.63 -24.34 -4.02
N ARG A 592 -28.66 -23.03 -3.81
CA ARG A 592 -27.50 -22.29 -3.31
C ARG A 592 -27.38 -22.45 -1.79
N PRO A 593 -26.16 -22.62 -1.26
CA PRO A 593 -25.91 -22.59 0.17
C PRO A 593 -26.18 -21.17 0.67
N ILE A 594 -26.53 -21.06 1.95
CA ILE A 594 -26.75 -19.78 2.60
C ILE A 594 -25.47 -18.93 2.46
N SER A 595 -25.62 -17.70 1.95
CA SER A 595 -24.51 -16.76 1.84
C SER A 595 -23.92 -16.46 3.22
N LEU A 596 -22.60 -16.33 3.34
CA LEU A 596 -21.95 -15.88 4.58
C LEU A 596 -22.33 -14.43 4.96
N ILE A 597 -22.95 -13.70 4.03
CA ILE A 597 -23.46 -12.32 4.19
C ILE A 597 -25.00 -12.33 4.32
N ALA A 598 -25.64 -13.50 4.40
CA ALA A 598 -27.10 -13.59 4.51
C ALA A 598 -27.61 -12.97 5.83
N ASP A 599 -28.69 -12.20 5.73
CA ASP A 599 -29.42 -11.69 6.89
C ASP A 599 -30.23 -12.79 7.58
N LEU A 600 -30.65 -12.53 8.83
CA LEU A 600 -31.44 -13.46 9.66
C LEU A 600 -32.71 -13.98 8.95
N ASP A 601 -33.38 -13.12 8.17
CA ASP A 601 -34.59 -13.48 7.43
C ASP A 601 -34.32 -14.47 6.28
N ASP A 602 -33.14 -14.39 5.65
CA ASP A 602 -32.73 -15.31 4.60
C ASP A 602 -32.32 -16.67 5.17
N ILE A 603 -31.73 -16.67 6.36
CA ILE A 603 -31.47 -17.88 7.14
C ILE A 603 -32.81 -18.55 7.47
N GLU A 604 -33.79 -17.82 8.01
CA GLU A 604 -35.09 -18.39 8.39
C GLU A 604 -35.87 -18.95 7.19
N ARG A 605 -35.86 -18.27 6.03
CA ARG A 605 -36.45 -18.81 4.78
C ARG A 605 -35.75 -20.08 4.29
N SER A 606 -34.42 -20.12 4.32
CA SER A 606 -33.66 -21.29 3.86
C SER A 606 -33.83 -22.52 4.78
N VAL A 607 -34.00 -22.30 6.08
CA VAL A 607 -34.34 -23.35 7.06
C VAL A 607 -35.76 -23.86 6.83
N SER A 608 -36.70 -22.96 6.48
CA SER A 608 -38.09 -23.31 6.19
C SER A 608 -38.24 -24.15 4.91
N SER A 609 -37.44 -23.89 3.88
CA SER A 609 -37.45 -24.68 2.64
C SER A 609 -36.73 -26.03 2.76
N SER A 610 -35.81 -26.16 3.72
CA SER A 610 -35.04 -27.40 3.94
C SER A 610 -35.76 -28.45 4.80
N PHE A 611 -36.93 -28.11 5.36
CA PHE A 611 -37.62 -28.97 6.34
C PHE A 611 -38.40 -30.16 5.73
N SER A 612 -38.18 -30.49 4.45
CA SER A 612 -38.78 -31.69 3.81
C SER A 612 -37.78 -32.79 3.45
N GLY A 613 -36.55 -32.79 3.98
CA GLY A 613 -35.58 -33.87 3.74
C GLY A 613 -34.54 -34.00 4.85
N ASN A 614 -34.50 -35.18 5.49
CA ASN A 614 -33.67 -35.52 6.63
C ASN A 614 -32.19 -35.10 6.49
N LEU A 615 -31.72 -34.32 7.46
CA LEU A 615 -30.30 -34.06 7.70
C LEU A 615 -29.62 -35.35 8.16
N SER A 616 -28.63 -35.83 7.41
CA SER A 616 -27.71 -36.88 7.86
C SER A 616 -26.30 -36.55 7.41
N THR A 617 -25.51 -35.97 8.32
CA THR A 617 -24.05 -35.93 8.22
C THR A 617 -23.45 -37.15 8.91
N ALA A 618 -22.76 -38.00 8.14
CA ALA A 618 -21.46 -38.61 8.45
C ALA A 618 -21.19 -39.83 7.53
N ALA A 619 -20.34 -39.68 6.51
CA ALA A 619 -19.43 -40.73 6.04
C ALA A 619 -18.40 -40.13 5.07
N GLY A 620 -17.13 -40.46 5.30
CA GLY A 620 -15.96 -39.87 4.66
C GLY A 620 -15.76 -40.21 3.18
N TYR A 621 -14.73 -39.59 2.64
CA TYR A 621 -14.15 -39.84 1.32
C TYR A 621 -14.06 -41.34 1.00
N GLN A 622 -14.77 -41.75 -0.05
CA GLN A 622 -14.49 -42.95 -0.83
C GLN A 622 -14.20 -42.52 -2.28
N PRO A 623 -13.03 -42.85 -2.85
CA PRO A 623 -12.75 -42.55 -4.24
C PRO A 623 -13.60 -43.45 -5.15
N TYR A 624 -14.40 -42.84 -6.02
CA TYR A 624 -15.20 -43.57 -7.00
C TYR A 624 -14.30 -44.00 -8.17
N ILE A 625 -14.10 -45.31 -8.32
CA ILE A 625 -13.51 -45.93 -9.50
C ILE A 625 -14.60 -45.99 -10.56
N ILE A 626 -14.31 -45.47 -11.76
CA ILE A 626 -15.18 -45.64 -12.93
C ILE A 626 -15.00 -47.08 -13.42
N GLU A 627 -15.92 -47.96 -13.06
CA GLU A 627 -16.11 -49.23 -13.77
C GLU A 627 -16.73 -48.93 -15.14
N ARG A 628 -15.99 -49.27 -16.20
CA ARG A 628 -16.54 -49.31 -17.56
C ARG A 628 -17.37 -50.58 -17.68
N GLU A 629 -18.67 -50.42 -17.88
CA GLU A 629 -19.49 -51.50 -18.41
C GLU A 629 -19.03 -51.82 -19.85
N ALA A 630 -18.55 -53.04 -20.05
CA ALA A 630 -18.48 -53.69 -21.34
C ALA A 630 -19.49 -54.86 -21.36
N PRO A 631 -20.00 -55.26 -22.54
CA PRO A 631 -21.25 -56.00 -22.63
C PRO A 631 -21.09 -57.49 -22.30
N LEU A 632 -22.17 -58.05 -21.74
CA LEU A 632 -22.41 -59.48 -21.55
C LEU A 632 -22.10 -60.29 -22.82
N ALA A 633 -21.16 -61.23 -22.70
CA ALA A 633 -21.04 -62.36 -23.60
C ALA A 633 -20.79 -63.63 -22.77
N ASP A 634 -21.50 -64.66 -23.19
CA ASP A 634 -21.79 -65.92 -22.52
C ASP A 634 -20.55 -66.79 -22.28
N SER A 635 -20.63 -67.61 -21.25
CA SER A 635 -19.62 -68.60 -20.86
C SER A 635 -19.53 -69.71 -21.89
N ASP A 636 -18.31 -70.05 -22.35
CA ASP A 636 -17.99 -71.47 -22.49
C ASP A 636 -16.49 -71.77 -22.41
N SER A 637 -16.25 -72.91 -21.77
CA SER A 637 -14.99 -73.52 -21.37
C SER A 637 -13.98 -73.78 -22.51
N VAL A 638 -12.67 -73.82 -22.18
CA VAL A 638 -11.78 -74.99 -22.36
C VAL A 638 -10.29 -74.61 -22.14
N LYS A 639 -9.60 -75.58 -21.53
CA LYS A 639 -8.17 -75.69 -21.18
C LYS A 639 -7.18 -75.52 -22.33
N ASP A 640 -5.95 -75.24 -21.89
CA ASP A 640 -4.67 -75.82 -22.31
C ASP A 640 -3.81 -75.12 -23.39
N ARG A 641 -2.54 -74.96 -22.99
CA ARG A 641 -1.28 -75.11 -23.76
C ARG A 641 -0.61 -73.90 -24.45
N SER A 642 0.60 -73.65 -23.89
CA SER A 642 1.92 -73.57 -24.54
C SER A 642 2.31 -72.38 -25.42
N LEU A 643 3.46 -71.78 -25.04
CA LEU A 643 4.64 -71.42 -25.85
C LEU A 643 4.36 -70.86 -27.25
N ASP A 644 4.68 -69.58 -27.49
CA ASP A 644 6.00 -69.06 -27.87
C ASP A 644 6.04 -67.53 -27.73
#